data_AF-A0A497JL57-F1
#
_entry.id   AF-A0A497JL57-F1
#
_cell.length_a   1.000
_cell.length_b   1.000
_cell.length_c   1.000
_cell.angle_alpha   90.00
_cell.angle_beta   90.00
_cell.angle_gamma   90.00
#
_symmetry.space_group_name_H-M   'P 1'
#
loop_
_entity.id
_entity.type
_entity.pdbx_description
1 polymer ?
#
loop_
_entity_poly.entity_id
_entity_poly.type
_entity_poly.pdbx_seq_one_letter_code
_entity_poly.pdbx_strand_id
1 'polypeptide(L)'
;MNKRENIRNIGIVAHIDHGKCVSADSKIALADGRFIRADELFELISKFGKPVKKGRSEIIYECSNPEYKTFSLNKKSLCIEKIPISHAWKLKADKLVEITLSTGRKIKVTPEHKFLVLNPDGNIIEKEARLLSNKDFILCPKKLMHEALSLEELKSIFLELIAEDEGFYVILEDDFGIKLKQKIIKAGLKAVHSKIKSKLSAKSFYHGVYKCRYRVKDYLKIAEEFSIKHPYDKIKLLNYRKTLNKADHSSVYIQLPKTHKQFAEFMYLLGLIYGDGSSGREIRITNNNPHIQNEIRNIVRSVFGKEVKIRKYKNKASRIDLTLGKTFAKMLYRIFGLPEKAKSRSLSIPQIIFRMHNELIASFLQGYYDSDGSVEFGRRAVSLSAVSKRVIEDIHNLLLILGVIATYNGKKNSLYISGSNLEKFSEVINFRHPLKAKRLERLLKNSCMPSRNTDLLPLSSELLKDLRIRIGISQNAISKSYFAIERNQIPIYANNLADILNKFYSFIGNPKVKDYDAFEKLQHLESIIAECHAARVTEVKEIKFNGYVYDFTVPKNHNFIAEGMIIHNTTLTDNLIAAAGLMSEELAGKMLAMDFEDQEQERGITINAANISLAHKINDEEYLINVIDTPGHVDFGGDVIRAMRAVDGVILVVDAVEGVMPQTETVLRQALREYVKPVLFINKVDRLINELQISPEEMQQRFIKTIATVNELIKKNAPEQFVKEWQVNAADGSVAFGSAVQNWAISVPFMQKSGINFKDIYAYCREEKQKELAKKSPLHAVVLDMVVKHLPNPLVAQKYRIPVIWTGSLDSEVAKKMLECSDDEPFSMMVTDVRVDPYAGDIATGRVFSGKIKRGMKVKLLTSKKEVSIQKVGVFMGPELVEVEEIPAGNIAAIVGCKDVYAGETISTEEMKPFEDFMSSFEPVITVSIEPKHPKDLPKLIKAISQLTKEDPNLVATLNKDTGEHLLSGMGELHLEVNEYRIRNKFGIDIVVSNPIVVFHETVCKESPTVEAKTPNKHNKFFISVKPIPKEILQKLIESKIEGKIRPKDKELIDKLVEIGFDRDDAKRIWCVHNNNVLIDKTRGIIALFEVKEMIIDAFKSAMDEGPLAKEKCFGIQVILHD
;
A
#
# COMPACT_ATOMS: atom_id res chain seq x y z
N MET A 1 -5.96 8.63 -38.08
CA MET A 1 -5.14 8.07 -39.17
C MET A 1 -6.02 7.18 -40.04
N ASN A 2 -5.94 7.30 -41.38
CA ASN A 2 -6.85 6.59 -42.31
C ASN A 2 -6.36 5.19 -42.76
N LYS A 3 -5.12 4.80 -42.48
CA LYS A 3 -4.57 3.48 -42.85
C LYS A 3 -4.74 2.47 -41.70
N ARG A 4 -5.71 1.54 -41.81
CA ARG A 4 -5.96 0.51 -40.78
C ARG A 4 -4.78 -0.43 -40.56
N GLU A 5 -3.96 -0.63 -41.59
CA GLU A 5 -2.75 -1.45 -41.52
C GLU A 5 -1.76 -0.96 -40.45
N ASN A 6 -1.82 0.33 -40.12
CA ASN A 6 -0.91 1.00 -39.19
C ASN A 6 -1.46 1.08 -37.77
N ILE A 7 -2.64 0.52 -37.50
CA ILE A 7 -3.23 0.51 -36.15
C ILE A 7 -2.83 -0.77 -35.43
N ARG A 8 -2.47 -0.66 -34.15
CA ARG A 8 -2.32 -1.78 -33.22
C ARG A 8 -3.15 -1.49 -31.98
N ASN A 9 -3.94 -2.47 -31.53
CA ASN A 9 -4.71 -2.36 -30.30
C ASN A 9 -4.19 -3.45 -29.38
N ILE A 10 -3.58 -3.06 -28.27
CA ILE A 10 -2.80 -3.95 -27.43
C ILE A 10 -3.19 -3.83 -25.97
N GLY A 11 -3.21 -4.97 -25.29
CA GLY A 11 -3.28 -5.03 -23.83
C GLY A 11 -1.88 -5.18 -23.22
N ILE A 12 -1.65 -4.62 -22.04
CA ILE A 12 -0.49 -5.00 -21.20
C ILE A 12 -1.00 -5.88 -20.08
N VAL A 13 -0.34 -7.02 -19.89
CA VAL A 13 -0.63 -7.98 -18.84
C VAL A 13 0.65 -8.20 -18.03
N ALA A 14 0.64 -7.75 -16.77
CA ALA A 14 1.77 -7.87 -15.87
C ALA A 14 1.39 -8.57 -14.55
N HIS A 15 2.36 -9.27 -13.97
CA HIS A 15 2.30 -9.70 -12.56
C HIS A 15 2.66 -8.49 -11.67
N ILE A 16 1.86 -8.23 -10.64
CA ILE A 16 2.15 -7.19 -9.64
C ILE A 16 3.40 -7.61 -8.87
N ASP A 17 4.41 -6.73 -8.79
CA ASP A 17 5.61 -6.96 -8.00
C ASP A 17 5.27 -7.03 -6.50
N HIS A 18 5.17 -8.25 -5.98
CA HIS A 18 5.11 -8.48 -4.53
C HIS A 18 6.56 -8.53 -4.04
N GLY A 19 7.05 -7.51 -3.34
CA GLY A 19 8.42 -7.64 -2.84
C GLY A 19 9.08 -6.50 -2.10
N LYS A 20 8.46 -5.37 -1.79
CA LYS A 20 9.18 -4.28 -1.08
C LYS A 20 8.85 -4.31 0.40
N CYS A 21 9.56 -5.13 1.16
CA CYS A 21 9.22 -5.39 2.55
C CYS A 21 10.41 -5.25 3.49
N VAL A 22 10.12 -4.90 4.74
CA VAL A 22 11.07 -4.86 5.86
C VAL A 22 10.96 -6.13 6.71
N SER A 23 12.02 -6.47 7.42
CA SER A 23 12.00 -7.59 8.36
C SER A 23 11.11 -7.33 9.58
N ALA A 24 10.65 -8.40 10.23
CA ALA A 24 9.84 -8.34 11.45
C ALA A 24 10.44 -7.46 12.58
N ASP A 25 11.77 -7.48 12.73
CA ASP A 25 12.49 -6.74 13.77
C ASP A 25 12.71 -5.26 13.46
N SER A 26 12.42 -4.82 12.23
CA SER A 26 12.61 -3.42 11.82
C SER A 26 11.64 -2.49 12.57
N LYS A 27 12.17 -1.42 13.17
CA LYS A 27 11.41 -0.42 13.91
C LYS A 27 10.88 0.67 12.99
N ILE A 28 9.56 0.74 12.84
CA ILE A 28 8.82 1.76 12.10
C ILE A 28 8.69 3.02 12.96
N ALA A 29 8.99 4.19 12.40
CA ALA A 29 8.81 5.46 13.07
C ALA A 29 7.36 5.96 12.88
N LEU A 30 6.64 6.16 13.97
CA LEU A 30 5.29 6.73 13.97
C LEU A 30 5.33 8.24 14.23
N ALA A 31 4.34 8.94 13.70
CA ALA A 31 4.23 10.40 13.78
C ALA A 31 4.11 10.91 15.22
N ASP A 32 3.69 10.08 16.17
CA ASP A 32 3.65 10.40 17.61
C ASP A 32 5.00 10.23 18.33
N GLY A 33 6.06 9.89 17.58
CA GLY A 33 7.43 9.76 18.05
C GLY A 33 7.84 8.33 18.39
N ARG A 34 6.88 7.39 18.50
CA ARG A 34 7.21 6.00 18.84
C ARG A 34 7.95 5.29 17.72
N PHE A 35 8.82 4.37 18.12
CA PHE A 35 9.47 3.41 17.23
C PHE A 35 8.97 2.00 17.59
N ILE A 36 8.12 1.43 16.73
CA ILE A 36 7.45 0.14 16.98
C ILE A 36 7.96 -0.89 15.97
N ARG A 37 8.19 -2.13 16.40
CA ARG A 37 8.62 -3.19 15.48
C ARG A 37 7.53 -3.49 14.45
N ALA A 38 7.92 -3.84 13.24
CA ALA A 38 6.99 -4.08 12.14
C ALA A 38 5.97 -5.19 12.46
N ASP A 39 6.40 -6.27 13.12
CA ASP A 39 5.48 -7.33 13.57
C ASP A 39 4.48 -6.84 14.62
N GLU A 40 4.94 -6.08 15.61
CA GLU A 40 4.10 -5.49 16.67
C GLU A 40 3.11 -4.47 16.11
N LEU A 41 3.54 -3.64 15.14
CA LEU A 41 2.67 -2.67 14.48
C LEU A 41 1.61 -3.39 13.63
N PHE A 42 2.01 -4.43 12.89
CA PHE A 42 1.07 -5.28 12.17
C PHE A 42 0.07 -5.93 13.13
N GLU A 43 0.51 -6.44 14.28
CA GLU A 43 -0.39 -7.01 15.29
C GLU A 43 -1.38 -5.98 15.86
N LEU A 44 -0.91 -4.77 16.16
CA LEU A 44 -1.76 -3.67 16.62
C LEU A 44 -2.81 -3.31 15.58
N ILE A 45 -2.40 -3.17 14.31
CA ILE A 45 -3.32 -2.91 13.20
C ILE A 45 -4.27 -4.09 13.03
N SER A 46 -3.81 -5.34 13.12
CA SER A 46 -4.66 -6.53 12.95
C SER A 46 -5.75 -6.70 14.02
N LYS A 47 -5.55 -6.13 15.22
CA LYS A 47 -6.53 -6.22 16.32
C LYS A 47 -7.72 -5.29 16.14
N PHE A 48 -7.52 -4.14 15.50
CA PHE A 48 -8.52 -3.08 15.37
C PHE A 48 -8.89 -2.77 13.91
N GLY A 49 -8.06 -3.22 12.97
CA GLY A 49 -8.17 -3.08 11.53
C GLY A 49 -9.03 -4.16 10.91
N LYS A 50 -9.55 -3.88 9.71
CA LYS A 50 -10.37 -4.83 8.97
C LYS A 50 -9.47 -5.80 8.19
N PRO A 51 -9.68 -7.12 8.28
CA PRO A 51 -8.91 -8.06 7.47
C PRO A 51 -9.31 -7.93 6.00
N VAL A 52 -8.33 -7.67 5.13
CA VAL A 52 -8.54 -7.60 3.67
C VAL A 52 -8.21 -8.94 3.02
N LYS A 53 -7.19 -9.66 3.54
CA LYS A 53 -6.78 -10.97 3.02
C LYS A 53 -6.15 -11.83 4.11
N LYS A 54 -6.51 -13.13 4.18
CA LYS A 54 -5.95 -14.10 5.13
C LYS A 54 -5.53 -15.40 4.44
N GLY A 55 -4.42 -15.35 3.71
CA GLY A 55 -3.78 -16.52 3.09
C GLY A 55 -2.68 -17.16 3.95
N ARG A 56 -2.16 -18.32 3.51
CA ARG A 56 -1.02 -19.01 4.15
C ARG A 56 0.35 -18.34 3.89
N SER A 57 0.44 -17.52 2.84
CA SER A 57 1.66 -16.82 2.40
C SER A 57 1.56 -15.29 2.53
N GLU A 58 0.34 -14.77 2.62
CA GLU A 58 0.05 -13.33 2.58
C GLU A 58 -1.14 -13.02 3.49
N ILE A 59 -0.97 -12.03 4.37
CA ILE A 59 -2.01 -11.55 5.27
C ILE A 59 -2.02 -10.02 5.22
N ILE A 60 -3.19 -9.42 5.02
CA ILE A 60 -3.37 -7.98 4.83
C ILE A 60 -4.48 -7.48 5.76
N TYR A 61 -4.23 -6.36 6.43
CA TYR A 61 -5.21 -5.63 7.22
C TYR A 61 -5.28 -4.17 6.78
N GLU A 62 -6.50 -3.65 6.62
CA GLU A 62 -6.78 -2.23 6.51
C GLU A 62 -6.62 -1.57 7.88
N CYS A 63 -5.92 -0.45 7.92
CA CYS A 63 -5.71 0.35 9.12
C CYS A 63 -6.82 1.39 9.27
N SER A 64 -7.83 1.05 10.06
CA SER A 64 -8.99 1.90 10.34
C SER A 64 -8.75 2.97 11.41
N ASN A 65 -7.59 2.96 12.10
CA ASN A 65 -7.26 3.95 13.11
C ASN A 65 -6.40 5.09 12.52
N PRO A 66 -6.93 6.32 12.40
CA PRO A 66 -6.22 7.46 11.83
C PRO A 66 -5.05 7.96 12.70
N GLU A 67 -4.91 7.48 13.94
CA GLU A 67 -3.77 7.79 14.81
C GLU A 67 -2.47 7.07 14.40
N TYR A 68 -2.55 5.96 13.64
CA TYR A 68 -1.37 5.25 13.16
C TYR A 68 -0.80 5.94 11.91
N LYS A 69 -0.22 7.11 12.12
CA LYS A 69 0.51 7.86 11.09
C LYS A 69 2.00 7.54 11.16
N THR A 70 2.65 7.51 10.01
CA THR A 70 4.12 7.43 9.87
C THR A 70 4.65 8.70 9.19
N PHE A 71 5.96 8.82 9.15
CA PHE A 71 6.65 9.87 8.43
C PHE A 71 6.94 9.41 7.00
N SER A 72 6.73 10.28 6.03
CA SER A 72 6.90 9.99 4.61
C SER A 72 7.53 11.18 3.90
N LEU A 73 8.53 10.93 3.04
CA LEU A 73 9.15 11.96 2.21
C LEU A 73 8.29 12.22 0.96
N ASN A 74 7.81 13.43 0.81
CA ASN A 74 7.20 13.86 -0.45
C ASN A 74 8.32 14.11 -1.47
N LYS A 75 8.37 13.32 -2.55
CA LYS A 75 9.45 13.41 -3.54
C LYS A 75 9.50 14.74 -4.29
N LYS A 76 8.38 15.47 -4.37
CA LYS A 76 8.29 16.75 -5.10
C LYS A 76 8.77 17.90 -4.24
N SER A 77 8.24 18.01 -3.01
CA SER A 77 8.63 19.08 -2.08
C SER A 77 9.93 18.78 -1.33
N LEU A 78 10.35 17.50 -1.30
CA LEU A 78 11.44 16.98 -0.46
C LEU A 78 11.22 17.22 1.04
N CYS A 79 9.98 17.47 1.45
CA CYS A 79 9.58 17.63 2.84
C CYS A 79 9.13 16.29 3.44
N ILE A 80 9.45 16.09 4.73
CA ILE A 80 8.93 14.95 5.48
C ILE A 80 7.56 15.32 6.05
N GLU A 81 6.53 14.61 5.60
CA GLU A 81 5.14 14.78 5.98
C GLU A 81 4.67 13.63 6.89
N LYS A 82 3.57 13.85 7.61
CA LYS A 82 2.93 12.84 8.47
C LYS A 82 1.70 12.30 7.76
N ILE A 83 1.71 11.02 7.42
CA ILE A 83 0.64 10.42 6.61
C ILE A 83 0.13 9.17 7.33
N PRO A 84 -1.20 8.95 7.40
CA PRO A 84 -1.77 7.72 7.95
C PRO A 84 -1.31 6.50 7.17
N ILE A 85 -1.03 5.41 7.89
CA ILE A 85 -0.87 4.09 7.29
C ILE A 85 -2.27 3.61 6.92
N SER A 86 -2.46 3.13 5.70
CA SER A 86 -3.77 2.61 5.27
C SER A 86 -3.85 1.11 5.24
N HIS A 87 -2.76 0.41 4.91
CA HIS A 87 -2.72 -1.05 4.90
C HIS A 87 -1.43 -1.57 5.55
N ALA A 88 -1.55 -2.70 6.23
CA ALA A 88 -0.43 -3.44 6.79
C ALA A 88 -0.38 -4.83 6.15
N TRP A 89 0.78 -5.18 5.60
CA TRP A 89 1.03 -6.39 4.84
C TRP A 89 1.96 -7.30 5.62
N LYS A 90 1.72 -8.60 5.52
CA LYS A 90 2.57 -9.66 6.06
C LYS A 90 2.74 -10.74 5.00
N LEU A 91 3.95 -10.85 4.47
CA LEU A 91 4.31 -11.66 3.31
C LEU A 91 5.41 -12.66 3.69
N LYS A 92 5.53 -13.80 3.01
CA LYS A 92 6.69 -14.70 3.19
C LYS A 92 7.84 -14.31 2.26
N ALA A 93 9.06 -14.38 2.78
CA ALA A 93 10.28 -14.19 1.98
C ALA A 93 11.37 -15.20 2.34
N ASP A 94 12.20 -15.52 1.34
CA ASP A 94 13.27 -16.52 1.44
C ASP A 94 14.68 -15.90 1.54
N LYS A 95 14.78 -14.58 1.32
CA LYS A 95 16.05 -13.84 1.35
C LYS A 95 15.83 -12.43 1.90
N LEU A 96 16.85 -11.93 2.58
CA LEU A 96 16.93 -10.55 3.04
C LEU A 96 18.33 -9.99 2.74
N VAL A 97 18.42 -8.68 2.59
CA VAL A 97 19.66 -7.91 2.52
C VAL A 97 19.73 -7.01 3.74
N GLU A 98 20.77 -7.16 4.56
CA GLU A 98 21.10 -6.24 5.65
C GLU A 98 22.00 -5.12 5.12
N ILE A 99 21.54 -3.87 5.28
CA ILE A 99 22.30 -2.67 4.92
C ILE A 99 22.74 -1.98 6.21
N THR A 100 24.03 -1.65 6.29
CA THR A 100 24.60 -0.87 7.39
C THR A 100 25.13 0.47 6.86
N LEU A 101 24.71 1.57 7.50
CA LEU A 101 25.13 2.93 7.14
C LEU A 101 26.33 3.42 7.97
N SER A 102 26.96 4.51 7.53
CA SER A 102 28.02 5.23 8.22
C SER A 102 27.61 5.78 9.59
N THR A 103 26.31 5.99 9.81
CA THR A 103 25.71 6.35 11.10
C THR A 103 25.58 5.15 12.05
N GLY A 104 25.87 3.93 11.59
CA GLY A 104 25.69 2.69 12.34
C GLY A 104 24.24 2.19 12.37
N ARG A 105 23.31 2.86 11.68
CA ARG A 105 21.95 2.35 11.44
C ARG A 105 21.99 1.12 10.55
N LYS A 106 21.10 0.18 10.84
CA LYS A 106 21.00 -1.11 10.16
C LYS A 106 19.55 -1.40 9.83
N ILE A 107 19.27 -1.87 8.63
CA ILE A 107 17.96 -2.36 8.24
C ILE A 107 18.08 -3.65 7.45
N LYS A 108 17.11 -4.54 7.60
CA LYS A 108 16.99 -5.76 6.78
C LYS A 108 15.74 -5.65 5.94
N VAL A 109 15.93 -5.74 4.63
CA VAL A 109 14.86 -5.60 3.64
C VAL A 109 14.95 -6.73 2.64
N THR A 110 13.88 -6.93 1.88
CA THR A 110 13.93 -7.79 0.71
C THR A 110 14.91 -7.27 -0.34
N PRO A 111 15.54 -8.13 -1.16
CA PRO A 111 16.61 -7.72 -2.08
C PRO A 111 16.22 -6.65 -3.11
N GLU A 112 14.97 -6.67 -3.56
CA GLU A 112 14.34 -5.75 -4.52
C GLU A 112 13.86 -4.42 -3.90
N HIS A 113 14.02 -4.24 -2.58
CA HIS A 113 13.63 -3.00 -1.92
C HIS A 113 14.47 -1.81 -2.42
N LYS A 114 13.85 -0.69 -2.79
CA LYS A 114 14.54 0.48 -3.36
C LYS A 114 14.85 1.52 -2.30
N PHE A 115 16.05 2.09 -2.35
CA PHE A 115 16.48 3.22 -1.55
C PHE A 115 16.68 4.46 -2.41
N LEU A 116 16.37 5.62 -1.86
CA LEU A 116 16.69 6.92 -2.46
C LEU A 116 18.17 7.22 -2.25
N VAL A 117 18.94 7.25 -3.33
CA VAL A 117 20.38 7.49 -3.34
C VAL A 117 20.66 8.86 -3.94
N LEU A 118 21.51 9.65 -3.26
CA LEU A 118 21.98 10.94 -3.77
C LEU A 118 23.20 10.72 -4.67
N ASN A 119 23.11 11.13 -5.92
CA ASN A 119 24.20 10.99 -6.88
C ASN A 119 25.16 12.22 -6.89
N PRO A 120 26.32 12.13 -7.56
CA PRO A 120 27.27 13.25 -7.65
C PRO A 120 26.77 14.51 -8.32
N ASP A 121 25.78 14.40 -9.20
CA ASP A 121 25.14 15.55 -9.86
C ASP A 121 24.09 16.22 -8.96
N GLY A 122 23.90 15.72 -7.74
CA GLY A 122 22.91 16.23 -6.80
C GLY A 122 21.47 15.91 -7.18
N ASN A 123 21.25 14.82 -7.90
CA ASN A 123 19.93 14.23 -8.21
C ASN A 123 19.67 13.03 -7.31
N ILE A 124 18.40 12.79 -7.00
CA ILE A 124 17.93 11.62 -6.26
C ILE A 124 17.60 10.51 -7.26
N ILE A 125 18.21 9.34 -7.08
CA ILE A 125 17.95 8.14 -7.90
C ILE A 125 17.47 7.00 -7.01
N GLU A 126 16.69 6.06 -7.55
CA GLU A 126 16.31 4.85 -6.83
C GLU A 126 17.30 3.72 -7.11
N LYS A 127 17.82 3.07 -6.07
CA LYS A 127 18.72 1.91 -6.19
C LYS A 127 18.25 0.78 -5.28
N GLU A 128 18.21 -0.44 -5.79
CA GLU A 128 17.77 -1.61 -5.02
C GLU A 128 18.78 -2.04 -3.95
N ALA A 129 18.27 -2.67 -2.89
CA ALA A 129 19.02 -3.03 -1.69
C ALA A 129 20.27 -3.85 -1.99
N ARG A 130 20.13 -4.84 -2.87
CA ARG A 130 21.21 -5.72 -3.32
C ARG A 130 22.23 -5.07 -4.27
N LEU A 131 21.85 -3.98 -4.94
CA LEU A 131 22.73 -3.24 -5.85
C LEU A 131 23.52 -2.14 -5.13
N LEU A 132 23.20 -1.89 -3.85
CA LEU A 132 23.93 -0.92 -3.06
C LEU A 132 25.38 -1.38 -2.83
N SER A 133 26.28 -0.40 -2.85
CA SER A 133 27.71 -0.57 -2.64
C SER A 133 28.19 0.46 -1.61
N ASN A 134 29.43 0.30 -1.12
CA ASN A 134 30.02 1.22 -0.16
C ASN A 134 30.29 2.65 -0.70
N LYS A 135 30.01 2.90 -1.99
CA LYS A 135 30.08 4.20 -2.65
C LYS A 135 28.74 4.94 -2.63
N ASP A 136 27.63 4.23 -2.40
CA ASP A 136 26.29 4.81 -2.44
C ASP A 136 25.95 5.55 -1.14
N PHE A 137 25.19 6.64 -1.27
CA PHE A 137 24.73 7.46 -0.15
C PHE A 137 23.21 7.51 -0.14
N ILE A 138 22.63 6.88 0.89
CA ILE A 138 21.18 6.79 1.04
C ILE A 138 20.67 8.03 1.77
N LEU A 139 19.59 8.61 1.26
CA LEU A 139 18.90 9.71 1.93
C LEU A 139 18.17 9.20 3.17
N CYS A 140 18.46 9.84 4.29
CA CYS A 140 17.86 9.55 5.58
C CYS A 140 17.30 10.85 6.18
N PRO A 141 16.23 10.80 6.99
CA PRO A 141 15.70 11.96 7.69
C PRO A 141 16.77 12.63 8.56
N LYS A 142 16.81 13.98 8.57
CA LYS A 142 17.66 14.76 9.47
C LYS A 142 17.01 15.00 10.82
N LYS A 143 15.69 15.02 10.86
CA LYS A 143 14.84 15.21 12.05
C LYS A 143 13.48 14.55 11.83
N LEU A 144 12.81 14.15 12.91
CA LEU A 144 11.43 13.67 12.89
C LEU A 144 10.56 14.55 13.80
N MET A 145 9.81 15.48 13.22
CA MET A 145 8.96 16.39 13.99
C MET A 145 7.70 15.68 14.45
N HIS A 146 7.67 15.11 15.66
CA HIS A 146 6.54 14.30 16.13
C HIS A 146 5.37 15.10 16.71
N GLU A 147 4.22 14.45 16.83
CA GLU A 147 3.02 14.92 17.54
C GLU A 147 3.17 14.61 19.03
N ALA A 148 3.80 15.54 19.76
CA ALA A 148 4.02 15.39 21.19
C ALA A 148 2.74 15.55 22.00
N LEU A 149 2.63 14.78 23.09
CA LEU A 149 1.56 14.90 24.09
C LEU A 149 1.69 16.22 24.85
N SER A 150 0.56 16.88 25.03
CA SER A 150 0.44 18.02 25.93
C SER A 150 0.74 17.61 27.38
N LEU A 151 1.09 18.59 28.20
CA LEU A 151 1.38 18.36 29.62
C LEU A 151 0.16 17.78 30.38
N GLU A 152 -1.05 18.13 29.97
CA GLU A 152 -2.29 17.64 30.58
C GLU A 152 -2.56 16.17 30.23
N GLU A 153 -2.32 15.78 28.98
CA GLU A 153 -2.41 14.38 28.55
C GLU A 153 -1.34 13.53 29.26
N LEU A 154 -0.11 14.04 29.38
CA LEU A 154 0.96 13.37 30.12
C LEU A 154 0.59 13.14 31.59
N LYS A 155 0.04 14.16 32.27
CA LYS A 155 -0.46 14.04 33.65
C LYS A 155 -1.56 12.99 33.77
N SER A 156 -2.47 12.96 32.81
CA SER A 156 -3.59 12.00 32.78
C SER A 156 -3.08 10.57 32.62
N ILE A 157 -2.21 10.33 31.63
CA ILE A 157 -1.57 9.03 31.40
C ILE A 157 -0.75 8.57 32.61
N PHE A 158 -0.01 9.48 33.26
CA PHE A 158 0.74 9.13 34.47
C PHE A 158 -0.20 8.66 35.58
N LEU A 159 -1.34 9.35 35.77
CA LEU A 159 -2.31 8.98 36.78
C LEU A 159 -2.97 7.63 36.49
N GLU A 160 -3.29 7.36 35.23
CA GLU A 160 -3.85 6.07 34.77
C GLU A 160 -2.87 4.91 34.98
N LEU A 161 -1.60 5.06 34.58
CA LEU A 161 -0.56 4.06 34.78
C LEU A 161 -0.31 3.77 36.27
N ILE A 162 -0.36 4.80 37.12
CA ILE A 162 -0.29 4.63 38.58
C ILE A 162 -1.54 3.90 39.11
N ALA A 163 -2.72 4.21 38.58
CA ALA A 163 -4.01 3.65 39.04
C ALA A 163 -4.14 2.14 38.82
N GLU A 164 -3.39 1.56 37.88
CA GLU A 164 -3.34 0.11 37.69
C GLU A 164 -2.87 -0.64 38.93
N ASP A 165 -2.06 0.00 39.78
CA ASP A 165 -1.66 -0.55 41.07
C ASP A 165 -2.56 -0.04 42.20
N GLU A 166 -3.35 -0.97 42.74
CA GLU A 166 -4.28 -0.72 43.84
C GLU A 166 -3.57 -0.29 45.15
N GLY A 167 -2.24 -0.35 45.21
CA GLY A 167 -1.43 0.10 46.33
C GLY A 167 -1.26 1.61 46.45
N PHE A 168 -1.57 2.40 45.41
CA PHE A 168 -1.40 3.85 45.46
C PHE A 168 -2.59 4.59 46.07
N TYR A 169 -2.28 5.58 46.92
CA TYR A 169 -3.23 6.49 47.52
C TYR A 169 -2.82 7.94 47.30
N VAL A 170 -3.81 8.80 47.12
CA VAL A 170 -3.64 10.25 46.98
C VAL A 170 -4.30 10.97 48.15
N ILE A 171 -3.66 12.05 48.57
CA ILE A 171 -4.25 13.08 49.43
C ILE A 171 -4.48 14.30 48.55
N LEU A 172 -5.69 14.84 48.58
CA LEU A 172 -6.07 16.00 47.77
C LEU A 172 -5.66 17.31 48.46
N GLU A 173 -5.56 18.39 47.68
CA GLU A 173 -5.40 19.74 48.23
C GLU A 173 -6.53 20.09 49.20
N ASP A 174 -6.22 20.79 50.29
CA ASP A 174 -7.13 20.88 51.45
C ASP A 174 -8.49 21.48 51.06
N ASP A 175 -8.51 22.60 50.33
CA ASP A 175 -9.75 23.26 49.87
C ASP A 175 -10.58 22.39 48.92
N PHE A 176 -9.91 21.72 47.98
CA PHE A 176 -10.59 20.87 47.00
C PHE A 176 -11.11 19.58 47.64
N GLY A 177 -10.29 18.96 48.49
CA GLY A 177 -10.63 17.74 49.21
C GLY A 177 -11.86 17.92 50.08
N ILE A 178 -11.97 19.05 50.80
CA ILE A 178 -13.14 19.38 51.63
C ILE A 178 -14.40 19.53 50.76
N LYS A 179 -14.31 20.28 49.65
CA LYS A 179 -15.44 20.45 48.71
C LYS A 179 -15.90 19.13 48.09
N LEU A 180 -14.95 18.28 47.67
CA LEU A 180 -15.25 16.97 47.10
C LEU A 180 -15.88 16.04 48.14
N LYS A 181 -15.35 16.02 49.36
CA LYS A 181 -15.93 15.28 50.49
C LYS A 181 -17.39 15.67 50.72
N GLN A 182 -17.70 16.97 50.76
CA GLN A 182 -19.07 17.46 50.93
C GLN A 182 -19.98 17.01 49.78
N LYS A 183 -19.51 17.07 48.52
CA LYS A 183 -20.25 16.57 47.35
C LYS A 183 -20.55 15.07 47.45
N ILE A 184 -19.57 14.25 47.84
CA ILE A 184 -19.73 12.80 47.99
C ILE A 184 -20.74 12.48 49.11
N ILE A 185 -20.67 13.20 50.23
CA ILE A 185 -21.61 13.02 51.34
C ILE A 185 -23.04 13.38 50.90
N LYS A 186 -23.22 14.50 50.18
CA LYS A 186 -24.52 14.93 49.64
C LYS A 186 -25.10 13.93 48.63
N ALA A 187 -24.24 13.31 47.80
CA ALA A 187 -24.64 12.27 46.85
C ALA A 187 -24.90 10.89 47.50
N GLY A 188 -24.59 10.73 48.79
CA GLY A 188 -24.75 9.48 49.54
C GLY A 188 -23.55 8.54 49.42
N LEU A 189 -22.85 8.35 50.54
CA LEU A 189 -21.62 7.53 50.62
C LEU A 189 -21.80 6.10 50.09
N LYS A 190 -22.92 5.45 50.41
CA LYS A 190 -23.23 4.08 49.96
C LYS A 190 -23.51 4.02 48.47
N ALA A 191 -24.21 5.02 47.93
CA ALA A 191 -24.53 5.12 46.51
C ALA A 191 -23.25 5.30 45.68
N VAL A 192 -22.39 6.25 46.08
CA VAL A 192 -21.10 6.50 45.40
C VAL A 192 -20.19 5.27 45.46
N HIS A 193 -20.06 4.62 46.62
CA HIS A 193 -19.24 3.40 46.79
C HIS A 193 -19.67 2.28 45.85
N SER A 194 -20.99 2.04 45.74
CA SER A 194 -21.55 1.03 44.84
C SER A 194 -21.34 1.40 43.37
N LYS A 195 -21.58 2.67 43.00
CA LYS A 195 -21.49 3.16 41.63
C LYS A 195 -20.07 3.08 41.05
N ILE A 196 -19.06 3.48 41.81
CA ILE A 196 -17.65 3.37 41.37
C ILE A 196 -17.10 1.93 41.46
N LYS A 197 -17.87 0.98 42.03
CA LYS A 197 -17.47 -0.41 42.27
C LYS A 197 -16.10 -0.49 42.98
N SER A 198 -15.96 0.25 44.08
CA SER A 198 -14.71 0.30 44.84
C SER A 198 -14.37 -1.06 45.45
N LYS A 199 -13.13 -1.51 45.33
CA LYS A 199 -12.63 -2.75 45.97
C LYS A 199 -12.39 -2.60 47.48
N LEU A 200 -12.41 -1.38 48.01
CA LEU A 200 -12.34 -1.14 49.46
C LEU A 200 -13.67 -1.50 50.13
N SER A 201 -13.61 -2.01 51.37
CA SER A 201 -14.82 -2.15 52.19
C SER A 201 -15.48 -0.79 52.42
N ALA A 202 -16.81 -0.76 52.50
CA ALA A 202 -17.57 0.48 52.66
C ALA A 202 -17.04 1.34 53.82
N LYS A 203 -16.74 0.74 54.98
CA LYS A 203 -16.14 1.44 56.13
C LYS A 203 -14.78 2.08 55.80
N SER A 204 -13.92 1.39 55.07
CA SER A 204 -12.60 1.89 54.66
C SER A 204 -12.72 3.01 53.63
N PHE A 205 -13.64 2.87 52.68
CA PHE A 205 -13.95 3.90 51.70
C PHE A 205 -14.47 5.17 52.37
N TYR A 206 -15.45 5.05 53.28
CA TYR A 206 -16.00 6.19 54.02
C TYR A 206 -14.92 6.88 54.84
N HIS A 207 -14.10 6.12 55.55
CA HIS A 207 -12.97 6.68 56.30
C HIS A 207 -11.99 7.44 55.37
N GLY A 208 -11.73 6.93 54.17
CA GLY A 208 -10.95 7.61 53.13
C GLY A 208 -11.57 8.95 52.73
N VAL A 209 -12.87 8.97 52.41
CA VAL A 209 -13.62 10.19 52.08
C VAL A 209 -13.52 11.23 53.20
N TYR A 210 -13.72 10.82 54.46
CA TYR A 210 -13.63 11.73 55.61
C TYR A 210 -12.24 12.33 55.81
N LYS A 211 -11.19 11.59 55.44
CA LYS A 211 -9.78 11.99 55.50
C LYS A 211 -9.27 12.64 54.21
N CYS A 212 -10.13 12.87 53.21
CA CYS A 212 -9.76 13.37 51.88
C CYS A 212 -8.63 12.55 51.23
N ARG A 213 -8.60 11.24 51.50
CA ARG A 213 -7.57 10.31 51.05
C ARG A 213 -8.22 9.16 50.30
N TYR A 214 -7.83 8.98 49.05
CA TYR A 214 -8.45 8.05 48.12
C TYR A 214 -7.41 7.11 47.54
N ARG A 215 -7.81 5.87 47.20
CA ARG A 215 -7.00 5.06 46.29
C ARG A 215 -7.00 5.74 44.92
N VAL A 216 -5.87 5.77 44.22
CA VAL A 216 -5.77 6.48 42.91
C VAL A 216 -6.86 6.03 41.94
N LYS A 217 -7.09 4.70 41.85
CA LYS A 217 -8.14 4.13 41.02
C LYS A 217 -9.56 4.56 41.40
N ASP A 218 -9.86 4.63 42.69
CA ASP A 218 -11.16 5.11 43.17
C ASP A 218 -11.29 6.62 42.93
N TYR A 219 -10.21 7.38 43.09
CA TYR A 219 -10.18 8.82 42.81
C TYR A 219 -10.44 9.14 41.34
N LEU A 220 -9.86 8.39 40.39
CA LEU A 220 -10.14 8.58 38.97
C LEU A 220 -11.62 8.36 38.63
N LYS A 221 -12.23 7.31 39.18
CA LYS A 221 -13.67 7.05 39.00
C LYS A 221 -14.56 8.11 39.66
N ILE A 222 -14.15 8.61 40.83
CA ILE A 222 -14.82 9.75 41.47
C ILE A 222 -14.66 11.01 40.62
N ALA A 223 -13.49 11.23 40.02
CA ALA A 223 -13.25 12.36 39.14
C ALA A 223 -14.16 12.30 37.90
N GLU A 224 -14.34 11.12 37.31
CA GLU A 224 -15.29 10.90 36.21
C GLU A 224 -16.74 11.15 36.65
N GLU A 225 -17.17 10.54 37.75
CA GLU A 225 -18.54 10.67 38.29
C GLU A 225 -18.94 12.11 38.62
N PHE A 226 -18.00 12.91 39.14
CA PHE A 226 -18.24 14.30 39.52
C PHE A 226 -17.69 15.31 38.48
N SER A 227 -17.32 14.83 37.29
CA SER A 227 -16.79 15.63 36.17
C SER A 227 -15.66 16.60 36.59
N ILE A 228 -14.72 16.11 37.39
CA ILE A 228 -13.58 16.87 37.89
C ILE A 228 -12.55 17.05 36.76
N LYS A 229 -12.34 18.31 36.35
CA LYS A 229 -11.27 18.67 35.40
C LYS A 229 -9.88 18.64 36.05
N HIS A 230 -8.89 18.14 35.30
CA HIS A 230 -7.47 18.03 35.69
C HIS A 230 -7.26 17.39 37.08
N PRO A 231 -7.68 16.13 37.29
CA PRO A 231 -7.64 15.48 38.60
C PRO A 231 -6.22 15.39 39.18
N TYR A 232 -5.20 15.31 38.33
CA TYR A 232 -3.79 15.27 38.72
C TYR A 232 -3.37 16.50 39.54
N ASP A 233 -3.75 17.71 39.11
CA ASP A 233 -3.29 18.95 39.74
C ASP A 233 -3.90 19.18 41.13
N LYS A 234 -5.01 18.49 41.42
CA LYS A 234 -5.68 18.51 42.73
C LYS A 234 -5.05 17.57 43.75
N ILE A 235 -4.03 16.80 43.36
CA ILE A 235 -3.27 15.93 44.25
C ILE A 235 -2.22 16.75 44.98
N LYS A 236 -2.26 16.69 46.32
CA LYS A 236 -1.25 17.27 47.21
C LYS A 236 -0.09 16.31 47.44
N LEU A 237 -0.40 15.04 47.74
CA LEU A 237 0.58 14.00 48.04
C LEU A 237 0.18 12.63 47.46
N LEU A 238 1.17 11.88 46.99
CA LEU A 238 1.07 10.48 46.59
C LEU A 238 1.72 9.57 47.64
N ASN A 239 1.14 8.39 47.86
CA ASN A 239 1.62 7.36 48.79
C ASN A 239 1.44 5.96 48.21
N TYR A 240 2.31 5.02 48.61
CA TYR A 240 2.15 3.61 48.31
C TYR A 240 2.05 2.73 49.58
N ARG A 241 1.11 1.78 49.58
CA ARG A 241 0.88 0.81 50.65
C ARG A 241 0.59 -0.59 50.09
N LYS A 242 1.35 -1.61 50.52
CA LYS A 242 1.07 -3.02 50.19
C LYS A 242 -0.08 -3.55 51.07
N THR A 243 -0.76 -4.61 50.61
CA THR A 243 -2.02 -5.22 51.07
C THR A 243 -2.39 -5.14 52.57
N LEU A 244 -3.70 -5.22 52.84
CA LEU A 244 -4.51 -5.09 54.08
C LEU A 244 -3.95 -5.54 55.46
N ASN A 245 -2.75 -6.11 55.56
CA ASN A 245 -2.11 -6.47 56.82
C ASN A 245 -1.60 -5.20 57.55
N LYS A 246 -2.01 -5.04 58.81
CA LYS A 246 -1.58 -3.94 59.71
C LYS A 246 -0.06 -3.88 59.94
N ALA A 247 0.69 -4.94 59.62
CA ALA A 247 2.12 -5.06 59.83
C ALA A 247 3.02 -4.46 58.72
N ASP A 248 2.47 -4.12 57.55
CA ASP A 248 3.24 -3.48 56.47
C ASP A 248 3.09 -1.94 56.56
N HIS A 249 4.14 -1.26 57.00
CA HIS A 249 4.14 0.20 57.18
C HIS A 249 3.92 0.96 55.87
N SER A 250 3.11 2.04 55.90
CA SER A 250 2.91 2.95 54.76
C SER A 250 4.23 3.57 54.32
N SER A 251 4.45 3.68 53.01
CA SER A 251 5.67 4.32 52.50
C SER A 251 5.62 5.84 52.63
N VAL A 252 6.68 6.53 52.18
CA VAL A 252 6.84 7.98 52.27
C VAL A 252 5.84 8.69 51.35
N TYR A 253 5.22 9.75 51.84
CA TYR A 253 4.39 10.65 51.02
C TYR A 253 5.27 11.57 50.20
N ILE A 254 5.03 11.67 48.89
CA ILE A 254 5.80 12.52 47.97
C ILE A 254 4.87 13.47 47.21
N GLN A 255 5.37 14.64 46.84
CA GLN A 255 4.69 15.52 45.87
C GLN A 255 4.89 14.99 44.44
N LEU A 256 4.03 15.43 43.52
CA LEU A 256 4.12 15.12 42.10
C LEU A 256 4.49 16.38 41.31
N PRO A 257 5.24 16.25 40.19
CA PRO A 257 5.57 17.40 39.34
C PRO A 257 4.29 18.01 38.75
N LYS A 258 4.06 19.31 38.90
CA LYS A 258 2.86 20.01 38.41
C LYS A 258 3.15 20.95 37.23
N THR A 259 4.28 21.64 37.25
CA THR A 259 4.66 22.61 36.20
C THR A 259 5.57 21.98 35.16
N HIS A 260 5.62 22.56 33.96
CA HIS A 260 6.53 22.11 32.89
C HIS A 260 7.99 22.07 33.36
N LYS A 261 8.42 23.09 34.12
CA LYS A 261 9.74 23.13 34.77
C LYS A 261 9.96 21.95 35.71
N GLN A 262 8.99 21.61 36.57
CA GLN A 262 9.11 20.46 37.47
C GLN A 262 9.17 19.13 36.70
N PHE A 263 8.48 19.02 35.56
CA PHE A 263 8.59 17.86 34.67
C PHE A 263 9.98 17.78 34.02
N ALA A 264 10.53 18.89 33.54
CA ALA A 264 11.89 18.92 33.00
C ALA A 264 12.93 18.50 34.06
N GLU A 265 12.83 19.01 35.28
CA GLU A 265 13.67 18.61 36.41
C GLU A 265 13.51 17.13 36.77
N PHE A 266 12.28 16.62 36.73
CA PHE A 266 12.01 15.21 36.93
C PHE A 266 12.63 14.33 35.83
N MET A 267 12.54 14.76 34.57
CA MET A 267 13.14 14.05 33.43
C MET A 267 14.67 14.04 33.52
N TYR A 268 15.29 15.15 33.91
CA TYR A 268 16.73 15.19 34.17
C TYR A 268 17.15 14.22 35.28
N LEU A 269 16.41 14.19 36.40
CA LEU A 269 16.65 13.21 37.46
C LEU A 269 16.45 11.77 36.97
N LEU A 270 15.46 11.52 36.11
CA LEU A 270 15.24 10.21 35.50
C LEU A 270 16.43 9.79 34.63
N GLY A 271 16.99 10.69 33.84
CA GLY A 271 18.20 10.46 33.06
C GLY A 271 19.38 10.01 33.93
N LEU A 272 19.61 10.71 35.06
CA LEU A 272 20.63 10.33 36.04
C LEU A 272 20.38 8.97 36.69
N ILE A 273 19.11 8.61 36.93
CA ILE A 273 18.72 7.29 37.46
C ILE A 273 19.02 6.19 36.42
N TYR A 274 18.83 6.47 35.14
CA TYR A 274 19.10 5.51 34.07
C TYR A 274 20.61 5.24 33.89
N GLY A 275 21.47 6.23 34.11
CA GLY A 275 22.93 6.04 34.08
C GLY A 275 23.51 5.47 35.38
N ASP A 276 23.42 6.23 36.48
CA ASP A 276 24.10 5.93 37.75
C ASP A 276 23.19 5.29 38.83
N GLY A 277 21.94 5.01 38.49
CA GLY A 277 20.94 4.51 39.43
C GLY A 277 21.04 3.00 39.68
N SER A 278 20.62 2.60 40.88
CA SER A 278 20.43 1.22 41.28
C SER A 278 19.04 1.05 41.91
N SER A 279 18.33 0.00 41.49
CA SER A 279 17.00 -0.34 42.00
C SER A 279 17.05 -1.37 43.12
N GLY A 280 16.20 -1.17 44.13
CA GLY A 280 16.03 -2.03 45.30
C GLY A 280 14.74 -1.66 46.04
N ARG A 281 14.70 -1.78 47.39
CA ARG A 281 13.54 -1.28 48.18
C ARG A 281 13.35 0.24 48.05
N GLU A 282 14.40 0.97 47.66
CA GLU A 282 14.43 2.40 47.35
C GLU A 282 15.41 2.63 46.20
N ILE A 283 15.23 3.73 45.46
CA ILE A 283 16.14 4.14 44.37
C ILE A 283 17.33 4.89 44.96
N ARG A 284 18.53 4.50 44.50
CA ARG A 284 19.81 5.04 44.97
C ARG A 284 20.68 5.37 43.77
N ILE A 285 21.37 6.49 43.82
CA ILE A 285 22.33 6.91 42.78
C ILE A 285 23.73 6.88 43.38
N THR A 286 24.70 6.35 42.64
CA THR A 286 26.10 6.31 43.10
C THR A 286 26.93 7.27 42.26
N ASN A 287 27.23 8.46 42.79
CA ASN A 287 27.99 9.47 42.07
C ASN A 287 28.80 10.35 43.05
N ASN A 288 30.09 10.53 42.76
CA ASN A 288 31.02 11.31 43.59
C ASN A 288 31.01 12.82 43.31
N ASN A 289 30.35 13.25 42.24
CA ASN A 289 30.40 14.63 41.79
C ASN A 289 29.55 15.56 42.69
N PRO A 290 30.13 16.59 43.33
CA PRO A 290 29.40 17.48 44.22
C PRO A 290 28.30 18.30 43.52
N HIS A 291 28.49 18.64 42.24
CA HIS A 291 27.50 19.40 41.48
C HIS A 291 26.25 18.54 41.21
N ILE A 292 26.44 17.31 40.72
CA ILE A 292 25.33 16.35 40.50
C ILE A 292 24.61 16.05 41.82
N GLN A 293 25.35 15.90 42.93
CA GLN A 293 24.77 15.72 44.26
C GLN A 293 23.87 16.90 44.67
N ASN A 294 24.30 18.14 44.39
CA ASN A 294 23.52 19.34 44.68
C ASN A 294 22.29 19.48 43.79
N GLU A 295 22.41 19.20 42.49
CA GLU A 295 21.28 19.19 41.56
C GLU A 295 20.22 18.16 41.99
N ILE A 296 20.62 16.93 42.31
CA ILE A 296 19.69 15.90 42.82
C ILE A 296 18.99 16.40 44.08
N ARG A 297 19.71 17.03 45.03
CA ARG A 297 19.11 17.57 46.25
C ARG A 297 18.07 18.65 45.92
N ASN A 298 18.40 19.58 45.04
CA ASN A 298 17.53 20.69 44.64
C ASN A 298 16.27 20.17 43.95
N ILE A 299 16.41 19.20 43.05
CA ILE A 299 15.30 18.58 42.33
C ILE A 299 14.39 17.82 43.29
N VAL A 300 14.96 16.97 44.16
CA VAL A 300 14.16 16.19 45.11
C VAL A 300 13.40 17.08 46.09
N ARG A 301 14.00 18.20 46.50
CA ARG A 301 13.34 19.20 47.35
C ARG A 301 12.25 19.96 46.62
N SER A 302 12.51 20.44 45.41
CA SER A 302 11.59 21.30 44.64
C SER A 302 10.44 20.55 43.95
N VAL A 303 10.67 19.31 43.53
CA VAL A 303 9.67 18.49 42.82
C VAL A 303 8.92 17.56 43.76
N PHE A 304 9.63 16.89 44.68
CA PHE A 304 9.05 15.85 45.53
C PHE A 304 8.83 16.29 46.99
N GLY A 305 9.33 17.47 47.38
CA GLY A 305 9.18 18.01 48.74
C GLY A 305 9.97 17.23 49.80
N LYS A 306 11.10 16.60 49.44
CA LYS A 306 11.91 15.76 50.32
C LYS A 306 13.39 16.11 50.32
N GLU A 307 14.09 15.66 51.36
CA GLU A 307 15.53 15.83 51.51
C GLU A 307 16.28 14.55 51.13
N VAL A 308 17.50 14.71 50.66
CA VAL A 308 18.34 13.60 50.18
C VAL A 308 19.42 13.28 51.20
N LYS A 309 19.70 11.99 51.45
CA LYS A 309 20.79 11.56 52.35
C LYS A 309 22.00 11.10 51.53
N ILE A 310 23.13 11.78 51.70
CA ILE A 310 24.40 11.42 51.04
C ILE A 310 25.29 10.67 52.03
N ARG A 311 25.67 9.44 51.69
CA ARG A 311 26.60 8.62 52.48
C ARG A 311 27.95 8.55 51.76
N LYS A 312 29.00 9.03 52.43
CA LYS A 312 30.39 8.94 51.94
C LYS A 312 31.05 7.68 52.50
N TYR A 313 31.89 7.03 51.70
CA TYR A 313 32.65 5.84 52.07
C TYR A 313 34.14 6.07 51.78
N LYS A 314 35.05 5.55 52.62
CA LYS A 314 36.49 5.81 52.50
C LYS A 314 37.08 5.36 51.14
N ASN A 315 36.61 4.24 50.58
CA ASN A 315 37.16 3.65 49.34
C ASN A 315 36.07 3.30 48.29
N LYS A 316 34.89 3.92 48.36
CA LYS A 316 33.79 3.69 47.41
C LYS A 316 33.11 4.99 47.04
N ALA A 317 32.49 5.02 45.87
CA ALA A 317 31.73 6.19 45.44
C ALA A 317 30.59 6.52 46.44
N SER A 318 30.31 7.81 46.57
CA SER A 318 29.29 8.36 47.44
C SER A 318 27.92 7.87 46.99
N ARG A 319 27.14 7.39 47.96
CA ARG A 319 25.79 6.89 47.72
C ARG A 319 24.77 7.96 48.08
N ILE A 320 23.89 8.25 47.15
CA ILE A 320 22.81 9.23 47.26
C ILE A 320 21.50 8.46 47.47
N ASP A 321 21.01 8.44 48.71
CA ASP A 321 19.71 7.88 49.05
C ASP A 321 18.66 8.99 48.83
N LEU A 322 17.80 8.83 47.82
CA LEU A 322 16.75 9.83 47.50
C LEU A 322 15.71 10.00 48.62
N THR A 323 15.61 9.02 49.54
CA THR A 323 14.63 8.95 50.65
C THR A 323 13.14 9.01 50.24
N LEU A 324 12.85 8.85 48.95
CA LEU A 324 11.48 8.85 48.40
C LEU A 324 10.71 7.53 48.63
N GLY A 325 11.34 6.55 49.26
CA GLY A 325 10.70 5.29 49.65
C GLY A 325 10.24 4.40 48.49
N LYS A 326 9.33 3.47 48.81
CA LYS A 326 8.68 2.57 47.85
C LYS A 326 7.73 3.32 46.92
N THR A 327 7.14 4.43 47.37
CA THR A 327 6.20 5.22 46.57
C THR A 327 6.81 5.64 45.24
N PHE A 328 8.00 6.26 45.28
CA PHE A 328 8.69 6.70 44.06
C PHE A 328 9.21 5.54 43.23
N ALA A 329 9.78 4.50 43.87
CA ALA A 329 10.27 3.32 43.16
C ALA A 329 9.15 2.61 42.37
N LYS A 330 7.98 2.43 42.99
CA LYS A 330 6.79 1.86 42.36
C LYS A 330 6.24 2.76 41.26
N MET A 331 6.24 4.07 41.47
CA MET A 331 5.81 5.04 40.47
C MET A 331 6.68 4.95 39.22
N LEU A 332 8.00 4.89 39.38
CA LEU A 332 8.93 4.72 38.27
C LEU A 332 8.78 3.37 37.57
N TYR A 333 8.54 2.29 38.31
CA TYR A 333 8.25 0.99 37.71
C TYR A 333 6.96 1.02 36.88
N ARG A 334 5.90 1.68 37.37
CA ARG A 334 4.63 1.75 36.66
C ARG A 334 4.66 2.64 35.43
N ILE A 335 5.26 3.82 35.53
CA ILE A 335 5.27 4.78 34.43
C ILE A 335 6.39 4.44 33.42
N PHE A 336 7.57 4.05 33.92
CA PHE A 336 8.78 3.92 33.12
C PHE A 336 9.32 2.48 33.04
N GLY A 337 8.59 1.49 33.55
CA GLY A 337 9.01 0.08 33.46
C GLY A 337 10.33 -0.25 34.16
N LEU A 338 10.86 0.65 35.00
CA LEU A 338 12.16 0.48 35.67
C LEU A 338 12.10 -0.68 36.69
N PRO A 339 12.76 -1.82 36.43
CA PRO A 339 12.54 -3.05 37.19
C PRO A 339 13.00 -2.93 38.66
N GLU A 340 12.23 -3.49 39.59
CA GLU A 340 12.52 -3.48 41.04
C GLU A 340 13.78 -4.25 41.44
N LYS A 341 14.21 -5.20 40.60
CA LYS A 341 15.46 -5.97 40.72
C LYS A 341 16.17 -5.90 39.38
N ALA A 342 17.24 -5.11 39.28
CA ALA A 342 17.91 -4.84 38.00
C ALA A 342 18.71 -6.04 37.45
N LYS A 343 18.63 -6.22 36.12
CA LYS A 343 19.77 -6.62 35.28
C LYS A 343 19.96 -5.47 34.29
N SER A 344 21.06 -4.71 34.40
CA SER A 344 21.27 -3.50 33.56
C SER A 344 21.23 -3.78 32.05
N ARG A 345 21.42 -5.04 31.63
CA ARG A 345 21.35 -5.50 30.23
C ARG A 345 19.94 -5.54 29.63
N SER A 346 18.87 -5.55 30.43
CA SER A 346 17.49 -5.66 29.93
C SER A 346 16.69 -4.35 29.97
N LEU A 347 17.32 -3.24 30.36
CA LEU A 347 16.70 -1.91 30.35
C LEU A 347 16.38 -1.48 28.91
N SER A 348 15.27 -0.76 28.74
CA SER A 348 14.86 -0.04 27.53
C SER A 348 14.24 1.29 27.93
N ILE A 349 14.18 2.23 26.99
CA ILE A 349 13.52 3.52 27.21
C ILE A 349 12.01 3.34 26.95
N PRO A 350 11.15 3.76 27.88
CA PRO A 350 9.71 3.71 27.73
C PRO A 350 9.20 4.54 26.57
N GLN A 351 8.25 3.98 25.82
CA GLN A 351 7.62 4.66 24.67
C GLN A 351 6.92 5.98 25.06
N ILE A 352 6.53 6.16 26.32
CA ILE A 352 5.97 7.43 26.80
C ILE A 352 6.96 8.59 26.67
N ILE A 353 8.27 8.35 26.81
CA ILE A 353 9.30 9.39 26.66
C ILE A 353 9.37 9.89 25.20
N PHE A 354 9.24 8.98 24.23
CA PHE A 354 9.21 9.32 22.80
C PHE A 354 8.04 10.23 22.42
N ARG A 355 6.95 10.19 23.19
CA ARG A 355 5.75 11.02 22.98
C ARG A 355 5.79 12.37 23.71
N MET A 356 6.85 12.66 24.48
CA MET A 356 6.96 13.94 25.21
C MET A 356 7.44 15.07 24.30
N HIS A 357 7.21 16.32 24.70
CA HIS A 357 7.79 17.48 24.02
C HIS A 357 9.33 17.43 24.02
N ASN A 358 9.94 18.02 22.98
CA ASN A 358 11.39 18.04 22.77
C ASN A 358 12.19 18.50 24.00
N GLU A 359 11.70 19.49 24.75
CA GLU A 359 12.36 19.99 25.96
C GLU A 359 12.46 18.94 27.08
N LEU A 360 11.43 18.10 27.23
CA LEU A 360 11.40 17.03 28.24
C LEU A 360 12.31 15.87 27.82
N ILE A 361 12.31 15.52 26.53
CA ILE A 361 13.24 14.54 25.96
C ILE A 361 14.69 15.02 26.12
N ALA A 362 14.96 16.28 25.79
CA ALA A 362 16.27 16.90 25.96
C ALA A 362 16.71 16.91 27.43
N SER A 363 15.81 17.22 28.36
CA SER A 363 16.11 17.18 29.80
C SER A 363 16.47 15.77 30.27
N PHE A 364 15.75 14.74 29.81
CA PHE A 364 16.08 13.34 30.08
C PHE A 364 17.46 12.96 29.53
N LEU A 365 17.75 13.29 28.27
CA LEU A 365 19.04 13.02 27.66
C LEU A 365 20.17 13.78 28.36
N GLN A 366 19.96 15.05 28.72
CA GLN A 366 20.92 15.87 29.45
C GLN A 366 21.34 15.20 30.76
N GLY A 367 20.38 14.66 31.52
CA GLY A 367 20.66 13.88 32.74
C GLY A 367 21.49 12.63 32.48
N TYR A 368 21.16 11.87 31.43
CA TYR A 368 21.91 10.67 31.05
C TYR A 368 23.34 11.00 30.58
N TYR A 369 23.53 12.06 29.79
CA TYR A 369 24.84 12.52 29.33
C TYR A 369 25.69 13.12 30.46
N ASP A 370 25.07 13.70 31.49
CA ASP A 370 25.79 14.17 32.68
C ASP A 370 26.28 13.04 33.59
N SER A 371 25.61 11.88 33.60
CA SER A 371 26.17 10.66 34.22
C SER A 371 27.21 10.00 33.32
N ASP A 372 26.79 9.40 32.20
CA ASP A 372 27.60 8.46 31.41
C ASP A 372 28.29 9.11 30.19
N GLY A 373 27.86 10.31 29.81
CA GLY A 373 28.41 11.01 28.64
C GLY A 373 29.80 11.59 28.89
N SER A 374 30.60 11.70 27.83
CA SER A 374 31.95 12.23 27.87
C SER A 374 32.25 13.15 26.69
N VAL A 375 33.10 14.17 26.91
CA VAL A 375 33.62 15.04 25.84
C VAL A 375 35.03 14.59 25.50
N GLU A 376 35.20 14.00 24.32
CA GLU A 376 36.45 13.44 23.82
C GLU A 376 37.14 14.41 22.85
N PHE A 377 38.25 15.03 23.27
CA PHE A 377 39.04 15.92 22.40
C PHE A 377 39.76 15.17 21.26
N GLY A 378 40.23 13.94 21.52
CA GLY A 378 40.93 13.15 20.51
C GLY A 378 40.06 12.76 19.31
N ARG A 379 38.80 12.37 19.56
CA ARG A 379 37.81 12.08 18.50
C ARG A 379 37.00 13.30 18.07
N ARG A 380 37.15 14.42 18.77
CA ARG A 380 36.32 15.62 18.63
C ARG A 380 34.83 15.28 18.64
N ALA A 381 34.41 14.55 19.67
CA ALA A 381 33.06 14.03 19.76
C ALA A 381 32.55 14.07 21.21
N VAL A 382 31.23 14.16 21.34
CA VAL A 382 30.52 13.79 22.57
C VAL A 382 30.18 12.31 22.45
N SER A 383 30.66 11.51 23.39
CA SER A 383 30.44 10.06 23.41
C SER A 383 29.51 9.65 24.54
N LEU A 384 28.74 8.60 24.30
CA LEU A 384 27.91 7.94 25.30
C LEU A 384 28.04 6.43 25.15
N SER A 385 28.21 5.70 26.24
CA SER A 385 28.26 4.23 26.22
C SER A 385 27.27 3.67 27.23
N ALA A 386 26.58 2.57 26.88
CA ALA A 386 25.72 1.88 27.83
C ALA A 386 25.87 0.36 27.75
N VAL A 387 25.58 -0.31 28.86
CA VAL A 387 25.59 -1.78 28.94
C VAL A 387 24.43 -2.40 28.16
N SER A 388 23.26 -1.74 28.13
CA SER A 388 22.10 -2.19 27.36
C SER A 388 22.18 -1.68 25.91
N LYS A 389 22.18 -2.61 24.96
CA LYS A 389 22.07 -2.28 23.53
C LYS A 389 20.78 -1.54 23.21
N ARG A 390 19.65 -1.95 23.82
CA ARG A 390 18.33 -1.35 23.60
C ARG A 390 18.30 0.12 24.03
N VAL A 391 18.84 0.45 25.20
CA VAL A 391 18.93 1.85 25.67
C VAL A 391 19.70 2.71 24.67
N ILE A 392 20.83 2.21 24.14
CA ILE A 392 21.61 2.97 23.17
C ILE A 392 20.88 3.14 21.85
N GLU A 393 20.21 2.12 21.34
CA GLU A 393 19.35 2.24 20.15
C GLU A 393 18.20 3.24 20.37
N ASP A 394 17.58 3.22 21.54
CA ASP A 394 16.48 4.12 21.88
C ASP A 394 16.99 5.57 22.00
N ILE A 395 18.14 5.80 22.64
CA ILE A 395 18.80 7.13 22.68
C ILE A 395 19.15 7.59 21.27
N HIS A 396 19.64 6.69 20.40
CA HIS A 396 19.93 7.02 19.01
C HIS A 396 18.68 7.52 18.26
N ASN A 397 17.51 6.96 18.54
CA ASN A 397 16.25 7.40 17.96
C ASN A 397 15.71 8.69 18.60
N LEU A 398 15.86 8.88 19.92
CA LEU A 398 15.52 10.15 20.58
C LEU A 398 16.37 11.32 20.06
N LEU A 399 17.66 11.09 19.81
CA LEU A 399 18.54 12.09 19.20
C LEU A 399 18.05 12.47 17.79
N LEU A 400 17.58 11.51 16.99
CA LEU A 400 17.01 11.79 15.66
C LEU A 400 15.72 12.62 15.74
N ILE A 401 14.84 12.38 16.72
CA ILE A 401 13.65 13.23 16.98
C ILE A 401 14.07 14.68 17.26
N LEU A 402 15.12 14.86 18.06
CA LEU A 402 15.69 16.18 18.36
C LEU A 402 16.52 16.78 17.21
N GLY A 403 16.71 16.05 16.11
CA GLY A 403 17.47 16.51 14.94
C GLY A 403 19.00 16.45 15.11
N VAL A 404 19.48 15.70 16.11
CA VAL A 404 20.90 15.45 16.39
C VAL A 404 21.27 14.08 15.81
N ILE A 405 22.10 14.06 14.76
CA ILE A 405 22.54 12.80 14.16
C ILE A 405 23.77 12.29 14.91
N ALA A 406 23.69 11.04 15.39
CA ALA A 406 24.79 10.36 16.06
C ALA A 406 25.29 9.18 15.23
N THR A 407 26.53 8.76 15.48
CA THR A 407 27.10 7.53 14.94
C THR A 407 27.10 6.44 16.01
N TYR A 408 26.46 5.30 15.73
CA TYR A 408 26.45 4.13 16.59
C TYR A 408 27.60 3.18 16.30
N ASN A 409 28.32 2.77 17.35
CA ASN A 409 29.35 1.74 17.31
C ASN A 409 28.87 0.48 18.04
N GLY A 410 28.43 -0.50 17.25
CA GLY A 410 27.92 -1.78 17.77
C GLY A 410 28.92 -2.62 18.55
N LYS A 411 30.24 -2.45 18.36
CA LYS A 411 31.26 -3.23 19.09
C LYS A 411 31.40 -2.77 20.54
N LYS A 412 31.20 -1.47 20.80
CA LYS A 412 31.36 -0.85 22.12
C LYS A 412 30.03 -0.47 22.78
N ASN A 413 28.91 -0.66 22.08
CA ASN A 413 27.59 -0.13 22.45
C ASN A 413 27.67 1.34 22.83
N SER A 414 28.23 2.14 21.92
CA SER A 414 28.44 3.56 22.15
C SER A 414 27.98 4.44 20.99
N LEU A 415 27.51 5.64 21.32
CA LEU A 415 27.12 6.69 20.38
C LEU A 415 28.17 7.80 20.39
N TYR A 416 28.42 8.38 19.22
CA TYR A 416 29.31 9.51 19.04
C TYR A 416 28.58 10.61 18.28
N ILE A 417 28.59 11.82 18.82
CA ILE A 417 28.09 13.02 18.17
C ILE A 417 29.31 13.86 17.79
N SER A 418 29.47 14.15 16.51
CA SER A 418 30.64 14.84 15.95
C SER A 418 30.24 15.76 14.80
N GLY A 419 31.16 16.62 14.37
CA GLY A 419 30.95 17.56 13.27
C GLY A 419 29.83 18.55 13.56
N SER A 420 29.04 18.88 12.54
CA SER A 420 27.95 19.87 12.64
C SER A 420 26.89 19.52 13.71
N ASN A 421 26.78 18.23 14.06
CA ASN A 421 25.83 17.77 15.08
C ASN A 421 26.25 18.12 16.52
N LEU A 422 27.50 18.54 16.75
CA LEU A 422 27.94 19.04 18.07
C LEU A 422 27.29 20.37 18.42
N GLU A 423 27.13 21.27 17.44
CA GLU A 423 26.47 22.56 17.61
C GLU A 423 25.01 22.34 17.98
N LYS A 424 24.31 21.51 17.20
CA LYS A 424 22.94 21.10 17.50
C LYS A 424 22.78 20.43 18.86
N PHE A 425 23.73 19.57 19.25
CA PHE A 425 23.71 18.96 20.59
C PHE A 425 23.86 20.04 21.67
N SER A 426 24.75 21.01 21.49
CA SER A 426 24.94 22.13 22.41
C SER A 426 23.74 23.06 22.50
N GLU A 427 22.99 23.23 21.41
CA GLU A 427 21.79 24.06 21.35
C GLU A 427 20.58 23.38 21.98
N VAL A 428 20.36 22.10 21.67
CA VAL A 428 19.11 21.39 22.01
C VAL A 428 19.20 20.66 23.35
N ILE A 429 20.36 20.09 23.70
CA ILE A 429 20.53 19.23 24.88
C ILE A 429 21.53 19.84 25.88
N ASN A 430 22.75 20.08 25.41
CA ASN A 430 23.90 20.53 26.19
C ASN A 430 24.19 19.66 27.44
N PHE A 431 25.20 20.04 28.22
CA PHE A 431 25.44 19.49 29.55
C PHE A 431 24.96 20.48 30.60
N ARG A 432 24.27 20.00 31.64
CA ARG A 432 24.02 20.81 32.84
C ARG A 432 25.28 20.87 33.71
N HIS A 433 26.11 19.83 33.66
CA HIS A 433 27.37 19.78 34.38
C HIS A 433 28.38 20.84 33.85
N PRO A 434 28.81 21.81 34.68
CA PRO A 434 29.55 22.99 34.23
C PRO A 434 30.92 22.67 33.62
N LEU A 435 31.64 21.64 34.13
CA LEU A 435 32.91 21.24 33.53
C LEU A 435 32.73 20.53 32.18
N LYS A 436 31.62 19.81 31.97
CA LYS A 436 31.35 19.12 30.70
C LYS A 436 30.89 20.14 29.66
N ALA A 437 30.01 21.07 30.05
CA ALA A 437 29.62 22.22 29.24
C ALA A 437 30.83 23.06 28.79
N LYS A 438 31.70 23.46 29.72
CA LYS A 438 32.95 24.19 29.37
C LYS A 438 33.88 23.38 28.46
N ARG A 439 33.94 22.06 28.61
CA ARG A 439 34.73 21.20 27.71
C ARG A 439 34.11 21.13 26.31
N LEU A 440 32.79 21.06 26.21
CA LEU A 440 32.06 21.12 24.94
C LEU A 440 32.26 22.47 24.25
N GLU A 441 32.13 23.58 24.98
CA GLU A 441 32.41 24.92 24.46
C GLU A 441 33.84 25.06 23.94
N ARG A 442 34.84 24.55 24.69
CA ARG A 442 36.23 24.52 24.23
C ARG A 442 36.40 23.67 22.97
N LEU A 443 35.69 22.56 22.88
CA LEU A 443 35.72 21.69 21.71
C LEU A 443 35.17 22.40 20.47
N LEU A 444 34.02 23.09 20.62
CA LEU A 444 33.40 23.90 19.56
C LEU A 444 34.32 25.04 19.10
N LYS A 445 34.97 25.75 20.03
CA LYS A 445 35.90 26.85 19.72
C LYS A 445 37.16 26.40 18.98
N ASN A 446 37.68 25.21 19.30
CA ASN A 446 39.00 24.79 18.82
C ASN A 446 38.97 24.01 17.50
N SER A 447 37.83 23.46 17.07
CA SER A 447 37.64 22.88 15.72
C SER A 447 36.30 22.13 15.60
N CYS A 448 35.27 22.75 15.02
CA CYS A 448 34.11 22.03 14.49
C CYS A 448 34.41 21.58 13.05
N MET A 449 35.22 20.53 12.90
CA MET A 449 35.50 19.96 11.58
C MET A 449 34.33 19.07 11.15
N PRO A 450 33.90 19.14 9.88
CA PRO A 450 32.83 18.28 9.39
C PRO A 450 33.12 16.80 9.61
N SER A 451 32.09 16.05 9.98
CA SER A 451 32.16 14.61 10.19
C SER A 451 32.03 13.88 8.86
N ARG A 452 33.01 13.04 8.52
CA ARG A 452 32.95 12.17 7.33
C ARG A 452 31.81 11.14 7.37
N ASN A 453 31.24 10.87 8.55
CA ASN A 453 30.18 9.87 8.71
C ASN A 453 28.78 10.47 8.58
N THR A 454 28.60 11.74 8.93
CA THR A 454 27.26 12.37 9.05
C THR A 454 27.09 13.59 8.16
N ASP A 455 28.18 14.29 7.82
CA ASP A 455 28.11 15.58 7.13
C ASP A 455 28.58 15.49 5.66
N LEU A 456 29.17 14.37 5.25
CA LEU A 456 29.72 14.18 3.91
C LEU A 456 28.61 14.05 2.86
N LEU A 457 28.71 14.80 1.77
CA LEU A 457 27.80 14.71 0.63
C LEU A 457 28.54 14.16 -0.60
N PRO A 458 27.88 13.31 -1.42
CA PRO A 458 28.50 12.68 -2.58
C PRO A 458 28.61 13.59 -3.81
N LEU A 459 28.52 14.92 -3.65
CA LEU A 459 28.43 15.87 -4.77
C LEU A 459 29.77 16.07 -5.47
N SER A 460 29.73 16.33 -6.78
CA SER A 460 30.93 16.64 -7.57
C SER A 460 31.35 18.11 -7.41
N SER A 461 32.67 18.36 -7.46
CA SER A 461 33.21 19.71 -7.50
C SER A 461 32.85 20.44 -8.80
N GLU A 462 32.67 19.69 -9.88
CA GLU A 462 32.25 20.19 -11.20
C GLU A 462 30.85 20.79 -11.15
N LEU A 463 29.89 20.13 -10.47
CA LEU A 463 28.53 20.66 -10.28
C LEU A 463 28.56 22.07 -9.66
N LEU A 464 29.31 22.25 -8.58
CA LEU A 464 29.40 23.54 -7.89
C LEU A 464 30.16 24.60 -8.69
N LYS A 465 31.10 24.17 -9.54
CA LYS A 465 31.83 25.06 -10.45
C LYS A 465 30.92 25.57 -11.57
N ASP A 466 30.14 24.68 -12.16
CA ASP A 466 29.22 25.00 -13.24
C ASP A 466 28.14 25.96 -12.78
N LEU A 467 27.54 25.69 -11.60
CA LEU A 467 26.57 26.61 -10.99
C LEU A 467 27.18 28.00 -10.72
N ARG A 468 28.40 28.06 -10.19
CA ARG A 468 29.10 29.33 -9.97
C ARG A 468 29.29 30.12 -11.28
N ILE A 469 29.75 29.45 -12.34
CA ILE A 469 30.01 30.08 -13.64
C ILE A 469 28.71 30.62 -14.23
N ARG A 470 27.63 29.83 -14.20
CA ARG A 470 26.29 30.21 -14.68
C ARG A 470 25.73 31.43 -13.95
N ILE A 471 25.94 31.52 -12.64
CA ILE A 471 25.50 32.66 -11.81
C ILE A 471 26.45 33.88 -11.95
N GLY A 472 27.61 33.72 -12.60
CA GLY A 472 28.55 34.81 -12.86
C GLY A 472 29.40 35.22 -11.65
N ILE A 473 29.58 34.33 -10.67
CA ILE A 473 30.33 34.64 -9.43
C ILE A 473 31.82 34.32 -9.64
N SER A 474 32.69 35.27 -9.32
CA SER A 474 34.14 35.02 -9.34
C SER A 474 34.55 34.07 -8.20
N GLN A 475 35.54 33.22 -8.46
CA GLN A 475 35.99 32.21 -7.48
C GLN A 475 36.39 32.81 -6.12
N ASN A 476 36.94 34.04 -6.12
CA ASN A 476 37.39 34.75 -4.92
C ASN A 476 36.24 35.32 -4.08
N ALA A 477 35.02 35.40 -4.61
CA ALA A 477 33.87 36.01 -3.95
C ALA A 477 33.09 35.05 -3.02
N ILE A 478 33.36 33.75 -3.06
CA ILE A 478 32.62 32.74 -2.29
C ILE A 478 33.33 32.46 -0.96
N SER A 479 34.29 31.54 -0.90
CA SER A 479 35.01 31.23 0.34
C SER A 479 36.34 30.53 0.07
N LYS A 480 37.26 30.59 1.04
CA LYS A 480 38.52 29.81 0.99
C LYS A 480 38.25 28.30 0.94
N SER A 481 37.18 27.83 1.59
CA SER A 481 36.76 26.42 1.53
C SER A 481 36.23 26.03 0.15
N TYR A 482 35.48 26.90 -0.52
CA TYR A 482 34.99 26.69 -1.88
C TYR A 482 36.14 26.53 -2.88
N PHE A 483 37.18 27.36 -2.77
CA PHE A 483 38.38 27.25 -3.63
C PHE A 483 39.06 25.88 -3.53
N ALA A 484 39.16 25.33 -2.31
CA ALA A 484 39.71 24.00 -2.09
C ALA A 484 38.78 22.89 -2.61
N ILE A 485 37.46 23.07 -2.52
CA ILE A 485 36.45 22.16 -3.07
C ILE A 485 36.50 22.14 -4.61
N GLU A 486 36.54 23.30 -5.27
CA GLU A 486 36.60 23.38 -6.74
C GLU A 486 37.88 22.74 -7.31
N ARG A 487 38.99 22.77 -6.56
CA ARG A 487 40.25 22.08 -6.88
C ARG A 487 40.29 20.61 -6.44
N ASN A 488 39.17 20.08 -5.94
CA ASN A 488 39.02 18.71 -5.44
C ASN A 488 40.02 18.34 -4.33
N GLN A 489 40.44 19.32 -3.52
CA GLN A 489 41.37 19.13 -2.40
C GLN A 489 40.65 18.72 -1.10
N ILE A 490 39.39 19.11 -0.96
CA ILE A 490 38.53 18.82 0.20
C ILE A 490 37.15 18.41 -0.32
N PRO A 491 36.52 17.36 0.23
CA PRO A 491 35.18 16.95 -0.18
C PRO A 491 34.09 17.93 0.27
N ILE A 492 32.90 17.79 -0.30
CA ILE A 492 31.73 18.63 0.01
C ILE A 492 31.04 18.10 1.25
N TYR A 493 30.85 18.99 2.23
CA TYR A 493 30.11 18.70 3.45
C TYR A 493 28.88 19.60 3.54
N ALA A 494 27.83 19.14 4.21
CA ALA A 494 26.55 19.84 4.32
C ALA A 494 26.68 21.28 4.87
N ASN A 495 27.57 21.50 5.83
CA ASN A 495 27.81 22.83 6.42
C ASN A 495 28.47 23.80 5.42
N ASN A 496 29.53 23.35 4.75
CA ASN A 496 30.21 24.17 3.76
C ASN A 496 29.31 24.42 2.55
N LEU A 497 28.47 23.44 2.17
CA LEU A 497 27.50 23.61 1.10
C LEU A 497 26.43 24.64 1.48
N ALA A 498 25.89 24.62 2.70
CA ALA A 498 24.96 25.65 3.16
C ALA A 498 25.58 27.06 3.07
N ASP A 499 26.85 27.23 3.48
CA ASP A 499 27.58 28.50 3.33
C ASP A 499 27.74 28.92 1.86
N ILE A 500 27.98 27.96 0.97
CA ILE A 500 28.11 28.19 -0.48
C ILE A 500 26.76 28.61 -1.08
N LEU A 501 25.68 27.89 -0.75
CA LEU A 501 24.32 28.19 -1.22
C LEU A 501 23.86 29.58 -0.77
N ASN A 502 24.06 29.92 0.50
CA ASN A 502 23.75 31.26 1.03
C ASN A 502 24.48 32.38 0.28
N LYS A 503 25.74 32.14 -0.11
CA LYS A 503 26.50 33.09 -0.93
C LYS A 503 26.00 33.12 -2.36
N PHE A 504 25.61 31.99 -2.94
CA PHE A 504 25.04 32.01 -4.30
C PHE A 504 23.75 32.83 -4.33
N TYR A 505 22.86 32.65 -3.36
CA TYR A 505 21.63 33.44 -3.24
C TYR A 505 21.85 34.94 -3.05
N SER A 506 22.88 35.36 -2.31
CA SER A 506 23.16 36.79 -2.13
C SER A 506 23.57 37.49 -3.44
N PHE A 507 24.09 36.75 -4.43
CA PHE A 507 24.41 37.27 -5.76
C PHE A 507 23.26 37.12 -6.77
N ILE A 508 22.34 36.17 -6.57
CA ILE A 508 21.17 35.95 -7.42
C ILE A 508 20.16 37.11 -7.31
N GLY A 509 20.12 37.82 -6.17
CA GLY A 509 19.33 39.07 -6.03
C GLY A 509 19.76 40.23 -6.94
N ASN A 510 20.77 40.03 -7.80
CA ASN A 510 21.26 41.01 -8.76
C ASN A 510 20.54 40.83 -10.12
N PRO A 511 19.87 41.86 -10.69
CA PRO A 511 19.00 41.74 -11.88
C PRO A 511 19.67 41.29 -13.20
N LYS A 512 20.96 40.94 -13.18
CA LYS A 512 21.73 40.44 -14.32
C LYS A 512 21.79 38.91 -14.44
N VAL A 513 21.35 38.15 -13.44
CA VAL A 513 21.35 36.67 -13.48
C VAL A 513 19.96 36.17 -13.90
N LYS A 514 19.86 35.50 -15.05
CA LYS A 514 18.60 34.95 -15.63
C LYS A 514 18.66 33.44 -15.90
N ASP A 515 19.50 32.70 -15.18
CA ASP A 515 19.59 31.23 -15.32
C ASP A 515 18.63 30.56 -14.32
N TYR A 516 17.43 30.27 -14.78
CA TYR A 516 16.36 29.65 -13.98
C TYR A 516 16.72 28.20 -13.57
N ASP A 517 17.38 27.45 -14.45
CA ASP A 517 17.80 26.06 -14.17
C ASP A 517 18.81 26.00 -13.02
N ALA A 518 19.78 26.93 -13.01
CA ALA A 518 20.75 27.04 -11.93
C ALA A 518 20.06 27.37 -10.60
N PHE A 519 19.04 28.23 -10.60
CA PHE A 519 18.27 28.57 -9.42
C PHE A 519 17.48 27.37 -8.87
N GLU A 520 16.75 26.66 -9.74
CA GLU A 520 16.00 25.46 -9.37
C GLU A 520 16.93 24.38 -8.79
N LYS A 521 18.11 24.20 -9.39
CA LYS A 521 19.09 23.22 -8.89
C LYS A 521 19.63 23.58 -7.50
N LEU A 522 19.82 24.87 -7.20
CA LEU A 522 20.21 25.32 -5.87
C LEU A 522 19.10 25.08 -4.85
N GLN A 523 17.86 25.39 -5.21
CA GLN A 523 16.69 25.19 -4.37
C GLN A 523 16.45 23.70 -4.07
N HIS A 524 16.71 22.83 -5.06
CA HIS A 524 16.69 21.37 -4.90
C HIS A 524 17.76 20.90 -3.88
N LEU A 525 19.02 21.35 -4.02
CA LEU A 525 20.09 21.00 -3.10
C LEU A 525 19.82 21.50 -1.67
N GLU A 526 19.30 22.72 -1.54
CA GLU A 526 18.91 23.29 -0.25
C GLU A 526 17.82 22.46 0.44
N SER A 527 16.78 22.07 -0.31
CA SER A 527 15.67 21.25 0.19
C SER A 527 16.15 19.88 0.69
N ILE A 528 17.08 19.24 -0.04
CA ILE A 528 17.71 17.98 0.42
C ILE A 528 18.42 18.18 1.75
N ILE A 529 19.24 19.23 1.90
CA ILE A 529 20.07 19.45 3.10
C ILE A 529 19.22 19.90 4.30
N ALA A 530 18.08 20.55 4.05
CA ALA A 530 17.16 20.99 5.08
C ALA A 530 16.52 19.81 5.82
N GLU A 531 15.93 18.88 5.06
CA GLU A 531 15.09 17.79 5.58
C GLU A 531 15.84 16.46 5.73
N CYS A 532 16.85 16.23 4.89
CA CYS A 532 17.56 14.96 4.79
C CYS A 532 19.06 15.09 5.09
N HIS A 533 19.69 13.96 5.41
CA HIS A 533 21.13 13.78 5.42
C HIS A 533 21.49 12.57 4.56
N ALA A 534 22.63 12.63 3.88
CA ALA A 534 23.11 11.55 3.03
C ALA A 534 24.03 10.63 3.85
N ALA A 535 23.59 9.40 4.09
CA ALA A 535 24.33 8.43 4.88
C ALA A 535 24.99 7.40 3.95
N ARG A 536 26.31 7.26 4.04
CA ARG A 536 27.06 6.35 3.18
C ARG A 536 26.83 4.91 3.58
N VAL A 537 26.61 4.03 2.61
CA VAL A 537 26.55 2.58 2.84
C VAL A 537 27.96 2.09 3.23
N THR A 538 28.03 1.26 4.27
CA THR A 538 29.30 0.71 4.77
C THR A 538 29.39 -0.80 4.60
N GLU A 539 28.27 -1.49 4.71
CA GLU A 539 28.17 -2.94 4.57
C GLU A 539 26.82 -3.28 3.95
N VAL A 540 26.83 -4.21 2.99
CA VAL A 540 25.65 -4.83 2.39
C VAL A 540 25.86 -6.34 2.51
N LYS A 541 24.93 -7.03 3.16
CA LYS A 541 25.06 -8.45 3.46
C LYS A 541 23.78 -9.20 3.13
N GLU A 542 23.88 -10.17 2.21
CA GLU A 542 22.79 -11.10 1.95
C GLU A 542 22.64 -12.13 3.07
N ILE A 543 21.39 -12.42 3.41
CA ILE A 543 21.00 -13.33 4.47
C ILE A 543 19.96 -14.31 3.90
N LYS A 544 20.24 -15.61 3.98
CA LYS A 544 19.22 -16.64 3.77
C LYS A 544 18.18 -16.53 4.88
N PHE A 545 16.93 -16.36 4.52
CA PHE A 545 15.83 -16.15 5.46
C PHE A 545 14.69 -17.12 5.12
N ASN A 546 13.84 -17.44 6.09
CA ASN A 546 12.59 -18.14 5.83
C ASN A 546 11.63 -17.72 6.93
N GLY A 547 10.77 -16.76 6.60
CA GLY A 547 9.91 -16.14 7.58
C GLY A 547 9.04 -15.07 6.96
N TYR A 548 8.36 -14.32 7.83
CA TYR A 548 7.50 -13.23 7.39
C TYR A 548 8.25 -11.89 7.35
N VAL A 549 8.01 -11.16 6.27
CA VAL A 549 8.37 -9.76 6.06
C VAL A 549 7.09 -8.92 6.05
N TYR A 550 7.24 -7.63 6.27
CA TYR A 550 6.14 -6.71 6.48
C TYR A 550 6.26 -5.49 5.58
N ASP A 551 5.15 -4.95 5.14
CA ASP A 551 5.09 -3.69 4.41
C ASP A 551 3.91 -2.85 4.93
N PHE A 552 4.01 -1.53 4.82
CA PHE A 552 3.01 -0.59 5.28
C PHE A 552 2.70 0.40 4.18
N THR A 553 1.47 0.34 3.67
CA THR A 553 1.01 1.26 2.65
C THR A 553 0.83 2.64 3.27
N VAL A 554 1.53 3.62 2.69
CA VAL A 554 1.35 5.04 2.95
C VAL A 554 0.84 5.70 1.68
N PRO A 555 -0.41 6.21 1.68
CA PRO A 555 -1.00 6.85 0.51
C PRO A 555 -0.17 8.05 0.01
N LYS A 556 -0.28 8.37 -1.28
CA LYS A 556 0.36 9.50 -2.00
C LYS A 556 1.86 9.38 -2.25
N ASN A 557 2.64 9.02 -1.22
CA ASN A 557 4.10 9.12 -1.28
C ASN A 557 4.79 7.76 -1.42
N HIS A 558 4.08 6.64 -1.16
CA HIS A 558 4.58 5.26 -1.27
C HIS A 558 5.92 5.03 -0.58
N ASN A 559 6.15 5.73 0.53
CA ASN A 559 7.33 5.52 1.36
C ASN A 559 7.05 5.81 2.84
N PHE A 560 7.80 5.18 3.72
CA PHE A 560 7.74 5.39 5.17
C PHE A 560 9.15 5.37 5.78
N ILE A 561 9.25 5.72 7.06
CA ILE A 561 10.53 5.71 7.78
C ILE A 561 10.63 4.46 8.67
N ALA A 562 11.65 3.64 8.41
CA ALA A 562 12.01 2.50 9.26
C ALA A 562 13.50 2.57 9.61
N GLU A 563 13.83 2.26 10.86
CA GLU A 563 15.21 2.33 11.39
C GLU A 563 15.90 3.67 11.15
N GLY A 564 15.13 4.76 11.00
CA GLY A 564 15.64 6.09 10.65
C GLY A 564 16.15 6.22 9.22
N MET A 565 15.65 5.39 8.30
CA MET A 565 15.90 5.39 6.85
C MET A 565 14.57 5.55 6.10
N ILE A 566 14.61 6.11 4.88
CA ILE A 566 13.43 6.25 4.01
C ILE A 566 13.29 4.99 3.15
N ILE A 567 12.12 4.35 3.20
CA ILE A 567 11.81 3.02 2.66
C ILE A 567 10.77 3.16 1.56
N HIS A 568 11.07 2.77 0.32
CA HIS A 568 10.29 3.15 -0.88
C HIS A 568 9.60 1.97 -1.59
N ASN A 569 8.35 2.19 -2.06
CA ASN A 569 7.50 1.25 -2.77
C ASN A 569 7.16 1.79 -4.19
N THR A 570 7.27 0.98 -5.25
CA THR A 570 6.98 1.40 -6.67
C THR A 570 6.53 0.20 -7.52
N THR A 571 5.68 0.41 -8.52
CA THR A 571 5.22 -0.57 -9.51
C THR A 571 5.74 -0.28 -10.93
N LEU A 572 5.58 -1.25 -11.85
CA LEU A 572 6.26 -1.37 -13.14
C LEU A 572 5.68 -0.50 -14.28
N THR A 573 4.37 -0.27 -14.28
CA THR A 573 3.63 0.37 -15.38
C THR A 573 4.09 1.81 -15.63
N ASP A 574 4.40 2.56 -14.57
CA ASP A 574 4.85 3.96 -14.61
C ASP A 574 6.05 4.23 -15.54
N ASN A 575 6.93 3.25 -15.74
CA ASN A 575 8.18 3.44 -16.49
C ASN A 575 8.01 3.24 -18.01
N LEU A 576 7.09 2.38 -18.47
CA LEU A 576 6.81 2.19 -19.90
C LEU A 576 6.22 3.44 -20.55
N ILE A 577 5.51 4.23 -19.75
CA ILE A 577 4.77 5.43 -20.15
C ILE A 577 5.73 6.61 -20.28
N ALA A 578 6.58 6.80 -19.26
CA ALA A 578 7.65 7.78 -19.27
C ALA A 578 8.62 7.54 -20.45
N ALA A 579 8.84 6.28 -20.82
CA ALA A 579 9.72 5.91 -21.93
C ALA A 579 9.12 6.17 -23.33
N ALA A 580 7.79 6.25 -23.50
CA ALA A 580 7.11 6.33 -24.80
C ALA A 580 7.11 7.74 -25.46
N GLY A 581 7.78 8.74 -24.85
CA GLY A 581 8.13 9.99 -25.54
C GLY A 581 7.00 11.01 -25.75
N LEU A 582 5.86 10.89 -25.06
CA LEU A 582 4.75 11.84 -25.18
C LEU A 582 4.81 13.06 -24.23
N MET A 583 5.83 13.18 -23.35
CA MET A 583 5.90 14.28 -22.36
C MET A 583 7.31 14.85 -22.14
N SER A 584 7.39 16.15 -21.86
CA SER A 584 8.63 16.81 -21.40
C SER A 584 8.94 16.46 -19.94
N GLU A 585 10.22 16.51 -19.56
CA GLU A 585 10.72 16.20 -18.19
C GLU A 585 10.00 17.00 -17.07
N GLU A 586 9.48 18.19 -17.38
CA GLU A 586 8.78 19.09 -16.43
C GLU A 586 7.34 18.65 -16.08
N LEU A 587 6.63 18.01 -17.03
CA LEU A 587 5.23 17.56 -16.85
C LEU A 587 5.15 16.15 -16.23
N ALA A 588 6.20 15.34 -16.40
CA ALA A 588 6.37 14.04 -15.73
C ALA A 588 6.30 14.17 -14.19
N GLY A 589 6.76 15.29 -13.64
CA GLY A 589 6.66 15.61 -12.22
C GLY A 589 5.23 15.93 -11.76
N LYS A 590 4.32 16.37 -12.63
CA LYS A 590 2.93 16.73 -12.27
C LYS A 590 1.92 15.59 -12.49
N MET A 591 2.12 14.72 -13.48
CA MET A 591 1.19 13.64 -13.87
C MET A 591 1.74 12.21 -13.60
N LEU A 592 2.33 11.97 -12.42
CA LEU A 592 2.55 10.61 -11.93
C LEU A 592 1.18 9.96 -11.66
N ALA A 593 0.52 9.36 -12.66
CA ALA A 593 -0.68 8.54 -12.47
C ALA A 593 -1.23 8.02 -13.82
N MET A 594 -0.98 6.77 -14.19
CA MET A 594 -2.02 5.99 -14.89
C MET A 594 -3.01 5.36 -13.89
N ASP A 595 -2.62 5.29 -12.61
CA ASP A 595 -3.50 5.04 -11.47
C ASP A 595 -4.32 6.30 -11.16
N PHE A 596 -5.43 6.47 -11.86
CA PHE A 596 -6.29 7.66 -11.79
C PHE A 596 -7.07 7.75 -10.47
N GLU A 597 -7.34 6.61 -9.83
CA GLU A 597 -8.04 6.55 -8.55
C GLU A 597 -7.07 6.47 -7.38
N ASP A 598 -7.36 7.21 -6.30
CA ASP A 598 -6.58 7.20 -5.05
C ASP A 598 -6.35 5.76 -4.51
N GLN A 599 -7.26 4.83 -4.79
CA GLN A 599 -7.16 3.42 -4.40
C GLN A 599 -6.16 2.59 -5.23
N GLU A 600 -5.98 2.89 -6.51
CA GLU A 600 -5.04 2.19 -7.39
C GLU A 600 -3.61 2.48 -6.94
N GLN A 601 -3.34 3.77 -6.71
CA GLN A 601 -2.07 4.24 -6.14
C GLN A 601 -1.85 3.61 -4.78
N GLU A 602 -2.83 3.71 -3.88
CA GLU A 602 -2.76 3.18 -2.53
C GLU A 602 -2.46 1.67 -2.50
N ARG A 603 -3.10 0.88 -3.36
CA ARG A 603 -2.98 -0.59 -3.34
C ARG A 603 -1.84 -1.11 -4.21
N GLY A 604 -1.26 -0.28 -5.09
CA GLY A 604 -0.23 -0.71 -6.05
C GLY A 604 -0.76 -1.77 -7.02
N ILE A 605 -2.06 -1.75 -7.29
CA ILE A 605 -2.74 -2.63 -8.24
C ILE A 605 -3.57 -1.77 -9.18
N THR A 606 -3.52 -2.08 -10.48
CA THR A 606 -4.46 -1.53 -11.46
C THR A 606 -5.85 -2.09 -11.14
N ILE A 607 -6.84 -1.23 -10.87
CA ILE A 607 -8.22 -1.60 -10.54
C ILE A 607 -9.10 -1.43 -11.77
N ASN A 608 -8.94 -0.34 -12.51
CA ASN A 608 -9.66 0.00 -13.73
C ASN A 608 -8.72 -0.07 -14.94
N ALA A 609 -9.28 -0.42 -16.10
CA ALA A 609 -8.53 -0.33 -17.34
C ALA A 609 -8.29 1.13 -17.77
N ALA A 610 -7.06 1.47 -18.13
CA ALA A 610 -6.67 2.78 -18.66
C ALA A 610 -6.37 2.69 -20.17
N ASN A 611 -6.99 3.55 -20.98
CA ASN A 611 -6.88 3.54 -22.45
C ASN A 611 -6.01 4.69 -22.95
N ILE A 612 -4.92 4.40 -23.68
CA ILE A 612 -3.95 5.42 -24.11
C ILE A 612 -3.46 5.14 -25.52
N SER A 613 -3.50 6.16 -26.37
CA SER A 613 -3.01 6.09 -27.75
C SER A 613 -1.58 6.64 -27.87
N LEU A 614 -0.67 5.84 -28.43
CA LEU A 614 0.73 6.18 -28.69
C LEU A 614 0.98 6.25 -30.20
N ALA A 615 1.75 7.24 -30.66
CA ALA A 615 2.25 7.28 -32.03
C ALA A 615 3.68 6.71 -32.06
N HIS A 616 3.95 5.78 -32.99
CA HIS A 616 5.28 5.18 -33.17
C HIS A 616 5.68 5.16 -34.64
N LYS A 617 6.93 5.46 -34.97
CA LYS A 617 7.40 5.59 -36.35
C LYS A 617 8.40 4.50 -36.70
N ILE A 618 8.14 3.71 -37.74
CA ILE A 618 9.02 2.66 -38.25
C ILE A 618 9.21 2.86 -39.76
N ASN A 619 10.45 2.95 -40.24
CA ASN A 619 10.79 3.07 -41.67
C ASN A 619 9.99 4.16 -42.41
N ASP A 620 9.86 5.34 -41.81
CA ASP A 620 9.08 6.47 -42.31
C ASP A 620 7.55 6.31 -42.38
N GLU A 621 7.03 5.20 -41.87
CA GLU A 621 5.60 5.01 -41.65
C GLU A 621 5.24 5.22 -40.18
N GLU A 622 4.16 5.97 -39.95
CA GLU A 622 3.63 6.22 -38.61
C GLU A 622 2.53 5.21 -38.28
N TYR A 623 2.59 4.68 -37.06
CA TYR A 623 1.69 3.69 -36.48
C TYR A 623 0.99 4.26 -35.26
N LEU A 624 -0.29 3.92 -35.12
CA LEU A 624 -1.10 4.25 -33.94
C LEU A 624 -1.24 3.00 -33.07
N ILE A 625 -0.69 3.05 -31.87
CA ILE A 625 -0.71 1.95 -30.90
C ILE A 625 -1.63 2.34 -29.76
N ASN A 626 -2.83 1.78 -29.74
CA ASN A 626 -3.76 1.92 -28.62
C ASN A 626 -3.41 0.89 -27.56
N VAL A 627 -3.12 1.35 -26.34
CA VAL A 627 -2.73 0.54 -25.19
C VAL A 627 -3.87 0.55 -24.18
N ILE A 628 -4.26 -0.64 -23.73
CA ILE A 628 -5.15 -0.81 -22.58
C ILE A 628 -4.34 -1.44 -21.45
N ASP A 629 -4.17 -0.72 -20.34
CA ASP A 629 -3.62 -1.34 -19.12
C ASP A 629 -4.70 -2.17 -18.45
N THR A 630 -4.39 -3.40 -18.06
CA THR A 630 -5.39 -4.34 -17.53
C THR A 630 -5.09 -4.73 -16.08
N PRO A 631 -6.12 -4.86 -15.22
CA PRO A 631 -5.94 -5.34 -13.86
C PRO A 631 -5.20 -6.68 -13.77
N GLY A 632 -4.22 -6.78 -12.87
CA GLY A 632 -3.49 -8.04 -12.63
C GLY A 632 -4.14 -8.97 -11.59
N HIS A 633 -5.18 -8.50 -10.89
CA HIS A 633 -5.83 -9.23 -9.80
C HIS A 633 -7.07 -10.00 -10.25
N VAL A 634 -7.25 -11.23 -9.76
CA VAL A 634 -8.32 -12.16 -10.16
C VAL A 634 -9.74 -11.64 -9.89
N ASP A 635 -9.92 -10.85 -8.82
CA ASP A 635 -11.21 -10.24 -8.46
C ASP A 635 -11.71 -9.21 -9.50
N PHE A 636 -10.85 -8.71 -10.40
CA PHE A 636 -11.20 -7.83 -11.52
C PHE A 636 -11.13 -8.56 -12.87
N GLY A 637 -11.30 -9.88 -12.87
CA GLY A 637 -11.24 -10.70 -14.09
C GLY A 637 -12.23 -10.28 -15.17
N GLY A 638 -13.34 -9.65 -14.79
CA GLY A 638 -14.29 -9.05 -15.72
C GLY A 638 -13.66 -7.94 -16.56
N ASP A 639 -13.01 -6.97 -15.92
CA ASP A 639 -12.30 -5.86 -16.56
C ASP A 639 -11.22 -6.36 -17.52
N VAL A 640 -10.49 -7.40 -17.12
CA VAL A 640 -9.47 -8.06 -17.96
C VAL A 640 -10.11 -8.60 -19.24
N ILE A 641 -11.24 -9.31 -19.16
CA ILE A 641 -11.92 -9.85 -20.34
C ILE A 641 -12.47 -8.73 -21.23
N ARG A 642 -13.05 -7.68 -20.64
CA ARG A 642 -13.55 -6.51 -21.39
C ARG A 642 -12.42 -5.84 -22.17
N ALA A 643 -11.28 -5.64 -21.52
CA ALA A 643 -10.09 -5.09 -22.17
C ALA A 643 -9.55 -6.03 -23.27
N MET A 644 -9.46 -7.34 -23.00
CA MET A 644 -9.03 -8.33 -24.00
C MET A 644 -9.93 -8.34 -25.24
N ARG A 645 -11.22 -8.02 -25.11
CA ARG A 645 -12.12 -7.91 -26.26
C ARG A 645 -11.89 -6.68 -27.14
N ALA A 646 -11.44 -5.57 -26.56
CA ALA A 646 -11.11 -4.35 -27.30
C ALA A 646 -9.77 -4.44 -28.07
N VAL A 647 -8.88 -5.33 -27.64
CA VAL A 647 -7.51 -5.44 -28.19
C VAL A 647 -7.38 -6.60 -29.17
N ASP A 648 -6.37 -6.51 -30.03
CA ASP A 648 -6.05 -7.50 -31.06
C ASP A 648 -4.78 -8.31 -30.70
N GLY A 649 -3.97 -7.77 -29.79
CA GLY A 649 -2.77 -8.42 -29.25
C GLY A 649 -2.50 -8.08 -27.79
N VAL A 650 -1.58 -8.81 -27.15
CA VAL A 650 -1.22 -8.58 -25.75
C VAL A 650 0.29 -8.69 -25.54
N ILE A 651 0.85 -7.80 -24.72
CA ILE A 651 2.21 -7.92 -24.20
C ILE A 651 2.14 -8.67 -22.88
N LEU A 652 2.59 -9.91 -22.87
CA LEU A 652 2.78 -10.70 -21.66
C LEU A 652 4.09 -10.29 -21.00
N VAL A 653 4.03 -9.70 -19.82
CA VAL A 653 5.22 -9.29 -19.06
C VAL A 653 5.55 -10.34 -18.02
N VAL A 654 6.78 -10.86 -18.08
CA VAL A 654 7.28 -11.91 -17.18
C VAL A 654 8.57 -11.44 -16.53
N ASP A 655 8.67 -11.54 -15.20
CA ASP A 655 9.91 -11.24 -14.48
C ASP A 655 10.96 -12.32 -14.81
N ALA A 656 12.14 -11.90 -15.26
CA ALA A 656 13.26 -12.77 -15.59
C ALA A 656 13.74 -13.63 -14.41
N VAL A 657 13.53 -13.16 -13.18
CA VAL A 657 13.90 -13.83 -11.92
C VAL A 657 12.84 -14.83 -11.49
N GLU A 658 11.58 -14.41 -11.42
CA GLU A 658 10.48 -15.23 -10.89
C GLU A 658 9.96 -16.23 -11.92
N GLY A 659 9.96 -15.85 -13.20
CA GLY A 659 9.37 -16.64 -14.28
C GLY A 659 7.85 -16.56 -14.28
N VAL A 660 7.21 -17.59 -14.87
CA VAL A 660 5.75 -17.64 -15.05
C VAL A 660 5.06 -18.01 -13.73
N MET A 661 4.11 -17.17 -13.29
CA MET A 661 3.33 -17.35 -12.06
C MET A 661 1.87 -17.77 -12.36
N PRO A 662 1.09 -18.28 -11.38
CA PRO A 662 -0.31 -18.71 -11.61
C PRO A 662 -1.23 -17.61 -12.18
N GLN A 663 -1.02 -16.35 -11.77
CA GLN A 663 -1.74 -15.20 -12.31
C GLN A 663 -1.34 -14.95 -13.78
N THR A 664 -0.05 -15.07 -14.12
CA THR A 664 0.45 -15.00 -15.50
C THR A 664 -0.21 -16.04 -16.39
N GLU A 665 -0.37 -17.28 -15.90
CA GLU A 665 -1.11 -18.34 -16.60
C GLU A 665 -2.59 -17.99 -16.79
N THR A 666 -3.23 -17.48 -15.74
CA THR A 666 -4.66 -17.15 -15.75
C THR A 666 -4.98 -16.09 -16.79
N VAL A 667 -4.21 -15.01 -16.84
CA VAL A 667 -4.46 -13.92 -17.77
C VAL A 667 -4.04 -14.28 -19.20
N LEU A 668 -2.94 -15.01 -19.39
CA LEU A 668 -2.58 -15.54 -20.72
C LEU A 668 -3.67 -16.45 -21.28
N ARG A 669 -4.24 -17.33 -20.45
CA ARG A 669 -5.36 -18.20 -20.84
C ARG A 669 -6.59 -17.38 -21.23
N GLN A 670 -6.90 -16.29 -20.52
CA GLN A 670 -8.02 -15.41 -20.87
C GLN A 670 -7.78 -14.71 -22.21
N ALA A 671 -6.59 -14.16 -22.45
CA ALA A 671 -6.23 -13.53 -23.71
C ALA A 671 -6.35 -14.51 -24.89
N LEU A 672 -5.83 -15.73 -24.74
CA LEU A 672 -5.91 -16.76 -25.79
C LEU A 672 -7.34 -17.22 -26.09
N ARG A 673 -8.21 -17.30 -25.07
CA ARG A 673 -9.64 -17.61 -25.23
C ARG A 673 -10.38 -16.56 -26.03
N GLU A 674 -9.99 -15.29 -25.91
CA GLU A 674 -10.55 -14.16 -26.68
C GLU A 674 -9.86 -13.98 -28.04
N TYR A 675 -9.03 -14.96 -28.44
CA TYR A 675 -8.26 -14.98 -29.67
C TYR A 675 -7.33 -13.76 -29.78
N VAL A 676 -6.72 -13.34 -28.67
CA VAL A 676 -5.75 -12.24 -28.63
C VAL A 676 -4.34 -12.80 -28.77
N LYS A 677 -3.59 -12.33 -29.77
CA LYS A 677 -2.23 -12.83 -30.06
C LYS A 677 -1.22 -12.32 -29.00
N PRO A 678 -0.44 -13.18 -28.33
CA PRO A 678 0.55 -12.73 -27.36
C PRO A 678 1.92 -12.44 -28.00
N VAL A 679 2.63 -11.47 -27.41
CA VAL A 679 4.10 -11.32 -27.49
C VAL A 679 4.67 -11.31 -26.07
N LEU A 680 5.94 -11.67 -25.91
CA LEU A 680 6.55 -11.83 -24.60
C LEU A 680 7.59 -10.73 -24.33
N PHE A 681 7.45 -10.03 -23.21
CA PHE A 681 8.49 -9.17 -22.68
C PHE A 681 9.05 -9.76 -21.39
N ILE A 682 10.27 -10.27 -21.44
CA ILE A 682 11.00 -10.72 -20.26
C ILE A 682 11.66 -9.50 -19.63
N ASN A 683 11.08 -9.07 -18.51
CA ASN A 683 11.44 -7.84 -17.84
C ASN A 683 12.39 -8.10 -16.66
N LYS A 684 13.05 -7.05 -16.20
CA LYS A 684 14.03 -7.05 -15.11
C LYS A 684 15.26 -7.92 -15.39
N VAL A 685 15.73 -7.93 -16.63
CA VAL A 685 16.93 -8.68 -17.04
C VAL A 685 18.20 -8.16 -16.38
N ASP A 686 18.24 -6.87 -16.05
CA ASP A 686 19.28 -6.26 -15.22
C ASP A 686 19.45 -6.97 -13.88
N ARG A 687 18.36 -7.51 -13.31
CA ARG A 687 18.41 -8.31 -12.07
C ARG A 687 19.23 -9.58 -12.23
N LEU A 688 19.02 -10.31 -13.32
CA LEU A 688 19.77 -11.53 -13.61
C LEU A 688 21.28 -11.26 -13.70
N ILE A 689 21.64 -10.18 -14.38
CA ILE A 689 23.04 -9.83 -14.66
C ILE A 689 23.73 -9.28 -13.39
N ASN A 690 23.10 -8.32 -12.71
CA ASN A 690 23.77 -7.59 -11.64
C ASN A 690 23.71 -8.31 -10.29
N GLU A 691 22.70 -9.15 -10.06
CA GLU A 691 22.38 -9.63 -8.72
C GLU A 691 22.58 -11.13 -8.58
N LEU A 692 22.04 -11.90 -9.53
CA LEU A 692 22.29 -13.33 -9.56
C LEU A 692 23.67 -13.63 -10.18
N GLN A 693 24.30 -12.62 -10.80
CA GLN A 693 25.64 -12.70 -11.42
C GLN A 693 25.81 -13.93 -12.30
N ILE A 694 24.71 -14.36 -12.93
CA ILE A 694 24.69 -15.56 -13.73
C ILE A 694 25.47 -15.32 -15.02
N SER A 695 26.11 -16.37 -15.53
CA SER A 695 26.85 -16.22 -16.78
C SER A 695 25.90 -15.90 -17.95
N PRO A 696 26.39 -15.32 -19.06
CA PRO A 696 25.59 -15.12 -20.25
C PRO A 696 24.90 -16.41 -20.73
N GLU A 697 25.56 -17.56 -20.57
CA GLU A 697 25.02 -18.88 -20.91
C GLU A 697 23.86 -19.29 -19.99
N GLU A 698 24.01 -19.10 -18.68
CA GLU A 698 22.95 -19.37 -17.69
C GLU A 698 21.74 -18.44 -17.88
N MET A 699 21.99 -17.17 -18.19
CA MET A 699 20.95 -16.19 -18.54
C MET A 699 20.16 -16.64 -19.76
N GLN A 700 20.86 -17.06 -20.82
CA GLN A 700 20.23 -17.61 -22.03
C GLN A 700 19.41 -18.86 -21.71
N GLN A 701 19.93 -19.80 -20.90
CA GLN A 701 19.17 -20.97 -20.49
C GLN A 701 17.88 -20.60 -19.75
N ARG A 702 17.92 -19.57 -18.90
CA ARG A 702 16.73 -19.11 -18.18
C ARG A 702 15.69 -18.47 -19.09
N PHE A 703 16.13 -17.70 -20.07
CA PHE A 703 15.25 -17.18 -21.12
C PHE A 703 14.62 -18.29 -21.93
N ILE A 704 15.40 -19.27 -22.37
CA ILE A 704 14.91 -20.45 -23.11
C ILE A 704 13.85 -21.19 -22.29
N LYS A 705 14.10 -21.40 -20.99
CA LYS A 705 13.14 -22.05 -20.10
C LYS A 705 11.84 -21.26 -19.98
N THR A 706 11.93 -19.94 -19.80
CA THR A 706 10.75 -19.06 -19.67
C THR A 706 9.92 -19.06 -20.95
N ILE A 707 10.57 -18.93 -22.10
CA ILE A 707 9.95 -19.00 -23.43
C ILE A 707 9.28 -20.36 -23.63
N ALA A 708 9.94 -21.46 -23.25
CA ALA A 708 9.39 -22.81 -23.35
C ALA A 708 8.11 -22.96 -22.51
N THR A 709 8.12 -22.51 -21.25
CA THR A 709 6.94 -22.56 -20.37
C THR A 709 5.78 -21.74 -20.93
N VAL A 710 6.05 -20.53 -21.46
CA VAL A 710 5.01 -19.71 -22.12
C VAL A 710 4.46 -20.43 -23.36
N ASN A 711 5.32 -21.03 -24.18
CA ASN A 711 4.89 -21.79 -25.35
C ASN A 711 4.11 -23.07 -25.01
N GLU A 712 4.40 -23.72 -23.88
CA GLU A 712 3.58 -24.83 -23.37
C GLU A 712 2.17 -24.36 -22.99
N LEU A 713 2.06 -23.19 -22.35
CA LEU A 713 0.76 -22.59 -22.03
C LEU A 713 0.01 -22.18 -23.29
N ILE A 714 0.68 -21.61 -24.29
CA ILE A 714 0.09 -21.30 -25.60
C ILE A 714 -0.36 -22.59 -26.27
N LYS A 715 0.47 -23.64 -26.30
CA LYS A 715 0.10 -24.93 -26.88
C LYS A 715 -1.13 -25.57 -26.23
N LYS A 716 -1.28 -25.38 -24.92
CA LYS A 716 -2.42 -25.93 -24.16
C LYS A 716 -3.71 -25.13 -24.33
N ASN A 717 -3.63 -23.82 -24.51
CA ASN A 717 -4.81 -22.93 -24.41
C ASN A 717 -5.12 -22.14 -25.69
N ALA A 718 -4.23 -22.08 -26.68
CA ALA A 718 -4.46 -21.38 -27.93
C ALA A 718 -5.41 -22.18 -28.85
N PRO A 719 -6.16 -21.49 -29.73
CA PRO A 719 -7.00 -22.15 -30.74
C PRO A 719 -6.17 -23.07 -31.64
N GLU A 720 -6.68 -24.26 -31.98
CA GLU A 720 -5.92 -25.30 -32.69
C GLU A 720 -5.22 -24.79 -33.97
N GLN A 721 -5.90 -23.92 -34.71
CA GLN A 721 -5.39 -23.32 -35.95
C GLN A 721 -4.21 -22.35 -35.74
N PHE A 722 -4.05 -21.78 -34.53
CA PHE A 722 -3.03 -20.78 -34.20
C PHE A 722 -1.93 -21.30 -33.27
N VAL A 723 -2.04 -22.53 -32.74
CA VAL A 723 -1.07 -23.12 -31.78
C VAL A 723 0.38 -23.04 -32.26
N LYS A 724 0.63 -23.18 -33.57
CA LYS A 724 1.99 -23.09 -34.14
C LYS A 724 2.41 -21.65 -34.43
N GLU A 725 1.50 -20.83 -34.93
CA GLU A 725 1.79 -19.46 -35.38
C GLU A 725 1.98 -18.48 -34.21
N TRP A 726 1.28 -18.70 -33.11
CA TRP A 726 1.32 -17.80 -31.95
C TRP A 726 2.40 -18.14 -30.94
N GLN A 727 3.22 -19.17 -31.20
CA GLN A 727 4.38 -19.43 -30.37
C GLN A 727 5.34 -18.25 -30.43
N VAL A 728 5.84 -17.85 -29.27
CA VAL A 728 6.82 -16.78 -29.15
C VAL A 728 8.22 -17.35 -29.34
N ASN A 729 9.04 -16.65 -30.12
CA ASN A 729 10.39 -17.02 -30.49
C ASN A 729 11.33 -15.81 -30.39
N ALA A 730 12.45 -15.97 -29.71
CA ALA A 730 13.44 -14.92 -29.61
C ALA A 730 14.03 -14.52 -30.97
N ALA A 731 14.21 -15.48 -31.89
CA ALA A 731 14.89 -15.27 -33.16
C ALA A 731 14.12 -14.39 -34.14
N ASP A 732 12.79 -14.46 -34.15
CA ASP A 732 11.96 -13.66 -35.06
C ASP A 732 11.66 -12.25 -34.52
N GLY A 733 11.83 -12.04 -33.20
CA GLY A 733 11.59 -10.78 -32.51
C GLY A 733 10.31 -10.71 -31.70
N SER A 734 9.53 -11.79 -31.60
CA SER A 734 8.30 -11.86 -30.77
C SER A 734 8.57 -11.95 -29.27
N VAL A 735 9.84 -12.06 -28.88
CA VAL A 735 10.32 -11.94 -27.50
C VAL A 735 11.30 -10.77 -27.40
N ALA A 736 11.02 -9.86 -26.47
CA ALA A 736 11.94 -8.79 -26.07
C ALA A 736 12.45 -9.04 -24.63
N PHE A 737 13.66 -8.58 -24.36
CA PHE A 737 14.36 -8.75 -23.08
C PHE A 737 14.81 -7.38 -22.60
N GLY A 738 14.56 -7.01 -21.35
CA GLY A 738 14.96 -5.68 -20.92
C GLY A 738 14.73 -5.38 -19.46
N SER A 739 14.92 -4.11 -19.13
CA SER A 739 14.57 -3.53 -17.84
C SER A 739 13.72 -2.29 -18.09
N ALA A 740 12.44 -2.39 -17.76
CA ALA A 740 11.53 -1.26 -17.84
C ALA A 740 11.97 -0.13 -16.89
N VAL A 741 12.49 -0.47 -15.71
CA VAL A 741 12.99 0.50 -14.72
C VAL A 741 14.18 1.30 -15.27
N GLN A 742 15.03 0.65 -16.05
CA GLN A 742 16.23 1.26 -16.62
C GLN A 742 16.02 1.77 -18.05
N ASN A 743 14.79 1.75 -18.55
CA ASN A 743 14.38 2.25 -19.86
C ASN A 743 15.14 1.66 -21.06
N TRP A 744 15.60 0.39 -20.97
CA TRP A 744 16.23 -0.30 -22.09
C TRP A 744 15.58 -1.67 -22.35
N ALA A 745 15.55 -2.08 -23.60
CA ALA A 745 15.20 -3.43 -24.01
C ALA A 745 15.98 -3.83 -25.26
N ILE A 746 16.02 -5.11 -25.57
CA ILE A 746 16.58 -5.66 -26.79
C ILE A 746 15.72 -6.80 -27.33
N SER A 747 15.77 -7.00 -28.64
CA SER A 747 15.25 -8.16 -29.34
C SER A 747 16.26 -8.59 -30.40
N VAL A 748 16.22 -9.84 -30.86
CA VAL A 748 17.20 -10.34 -31.86
C VAL A 748 17.20 -9.49 -33.15
N PRO A 749 16.06 -9.06 -33.71
CA PRO A 749 16.08 -8.14 -34.85
C PRO A 749 16.71 -6.78 -34.52
N PHE A 750 16.48 -6.25 -33.32
CA PHE A 750 17.10 -4.99 -32.90
C PHE A 750 18.61 -5.14 -32.72
N MET A 751 19.10 -6.29 -32.25
CA MET A 751 20.53 -6.61 -32.18
C MET A 751 21.18 -6.56 -33.56
N GLN A 752 20.52 -7.12 -34.57
CA GLN A 752 21.00 -7.12 -35.95
C GLN A 752 21.04 -5.69 -36.54
N LYS A 753 20.05 -4.86 -36.21
CA LYS A 753 19.95 -3.46 -36.68
C LYS A 753 20.95 -2.52 -35.98
N SER A 754 21.09 -2.64 -34.67
CA SER A 754 21.90 -1.72 -33.84
C SER A 754 23.35 -2.16 -33.68
N GLY A 755 23.66 -3.43 -33.96
CA GLY A 755 24.98 -4.03 -33.71
C GLY A 755 25.25 -4.38 -32.24
N ILE A 756 24.30 -4.11 -31.32
CA ILE A 756 24.42 -4.41 -29.89
C ILE A 756 24.05 -5.86 -29.65
N ASN A 757 24.90 -6.61 -28.94
CA ASN A 757 24.64 -8.01 -28.61
C ASN A 757 24.45 -8.24 -27.08
N PHE A 758 24.13 -9.47 -26.68
CA PHE A 758 23.94 -9.83 -25.28
C PHE A 758 25.21 -9.68 -24.44
N LYS A 759 26.40 -9.86 -25.01
CA LYS A 759 27.67 -9.63 -24.30
C LYS A 759 27.85 -8.14 -24.04
N ASP A 760 27.47 -7.29 -24.99
CA ASP A 760 27.50 -5.83 -24.80
C ASP A 760 26.51 -5.41 -23.72
N ILE A 761 25.27 -5.89 -23.74
CA ILE A 761 24.28 -5.62 -22.67
C ILE A 761 24.83 -6.07 -21.31
N TYR A 762 25.40 -7.28 -21.26
CA TYR A 762 25.99 -7.81 -20.06
C TYR A 762 27.12 -6.91 -19.55
N ALA A 763 27.99 -6.42 -20.44
CA ALA A 763 29.04 -5.45 -20.12
C ALA A 763 28.47 -4.11 -19.66
N TYR A 764 27.52 -3.51 -20.38
CA TYR A 764 26.87 -2.24 -20.00
C TYR A 764 26.16 -2.34 -18.66
N CYS A 765 25.49 -3.47 -18.37
CA CYS A 765 24.84 -3.70 -17.09
C CYS A 765 25.86 -3.82 -15.96
N ARG A 766 26.91 -4.63 -16.17
CA ARG A 766 27.97 -4.89 -15.19
C ARG A 766 28.88 -3.69 -14.92
N GLU A 767 29.07 -2.83 -15.92
CA GLU A 767 29.81 -1.56 -15.82
C GLU A 767 28.93 -0.40 -15.31
N GLU A 768 27.68 -0.66 -14.91
CA GLU A 768 26.70 0.36 -14.45
C GLU A 768 26.38 1.46 -15.49
N LYS A 769 26.58 1.20 -16.78
CA LYS A 769 26.34 2.14 -17.89
C LYS A 769 24.95 2.01 -18.52
N GLN A 770 23.95 1.65 -17.73
CA GLN A 770 22.60 1.34 -18.21
C GLN A 770 21.86 2.57 -18.79
N LYS A 771 22.20 3.79 -18.36
CA LYS A 771 21.68 5.03 -18.96
C LYS A 771 22.18 5.25 -20.39
N GLU A 772 23.41 4.86 -20.70
CA GLU A 772 23.92 4.89 -22.07
C GLU A 772 23.27 3.79 -22.90
N LEU A 773 23.07 2.61 -22.30
CA LEU A 773 22.35 1.51 -22.93
C LEU A 773 20.91 1.91 -23.28
N ALA A 774 20.21 2.64 -22.41
CA ALA A 774 18.85 3.15 -22.66
C ALA A 774 18.79 4.12 -23.86
N LYS A 775 19.87 4.89 -24.11
CA LYS A 775 19.94 5.74 -25.31
C LYS A 775 20.22 4.93 -26.58
N LYS A 776 21.02 3.88 -26.47
CA LYS A 776 21.42 3.04 -27.62
C LYS A 776 20.38 1.97 -27.98
N SER A 777 19.64 1.49 -26.98
CA SER A 777 18.62 0.45 -27.09
C SER A 777 17.38 0.83 -26.27
N PRO A 778 16.64 1.89 -26.67
CA PRO A 778 15.52 2.41 -25.89
C PRO A 778 14.39 1.39 -25.74
N LEU A 779 13.83 1.29 -24.53
CA LEU A 779 12.73 0.38 -24.23
C LEU A 779 11.55 0.53 -25.20
N HIS A 780 11.05 1.76 -25.37
CA HIS A 780 9.88 2.02 -26.22
C HIS A 780 10.16 1.61 -27.66
N ALA A 781 11.34 1.91 -28.20
CA ALA A 781 11.66 1.60 -29.59
C ALA A 781 11.61 0.08 -29.82
N VAL A 782 12.25 -0.70 -28.95
CA VAL A 782 12.29 -2.17 -29.11
C VAL A 782 10.92 -2.82 -28.89
N VAL A 783 10.21 -2.42 -27.84
CA VAL A 783 8.91 -3.03 -27.49
C VAL A 783 7.85 -2.62 -28.51
N LEU A 784 7.80 -1.37 -28.95
CA LEU A 784 6.83 -0.92 -29.96
C LEU A 784 7.19 -1.46 -31.36
N ASP A 785 8.47 -1.62 -31.70
CA ASP A 785 8.89 -2.33 -32.92
C ASP A 785 8.40 -3.79 -32.91
N MET A 786 8.53 -4.48 -31.77
CA MET A 786 7.99 -5.84 -31.59
C MET A 786 6.47 -5.88 -31.75
N VAL A 787 5.75 -4.93 -31.14
CA VAL A 787 4.29 -4.80 -31.25
C VAL A 787 3.87 -4.65 -32.71
N VAL A 788 4.44 -3.68 -33.43
CA VAL A 788 4.05 -3.41 -34.82
C VAL A 788 4.36 -4.60 -35.73
N LYS A 789 5.50 -5.26 -35.51
CA LYS A 789 5.95 -6.39 -36.33
C LYS A 789 5.14 -7.67 -36.10
N HIS A 790 4.79 -7.99 -34.85
CA HIS A 790 4.24 -9.31 -34.51
C HIS A 790 2.75 -9.32 -34.19
N LEU A 791 2.21 -8.22 -33.66
CA LEU A 791 0.79 -8.13 -33.33
C LEU A 791 -0.03 -7.72 -34.56
N PRO A 792 -1.23 -8.29 -34.74
CA PRO A 792 -2.03 -8.06 -35.92
C PRO A 792 -2.65 -6.66 -35.90
N ASN A 793 -2.89 -6.12 -37.09
CA ASN A 793 -3.75 -4.96 -37.26
C ASN A 793 -5.24 -5.40 -37.25
N PRO A 794 -6.19 -4.45 -37.13
CA PRO A 794 -7.62 -4.75 -37.12
C PRO A 794 -8.11 -5.55 -38.34
N LEU A 795 -7.59 -5.27 -39.54
CA LEU A 795 -7.98 -5.94 -40.79
C LEU A 795 -7.68 -7.45 -40.78
N VAL A 796 -6.60 -7.83 -40.10
CA VAL A 796 -6.21 -9.24 -39.92
C VAL A 796 -6.97 -9.83 -38.74
N ALA A 797 -6.98 -9.14 -37.60
CA ALA A 797 -7.52 -9.65 -36.34
C ALA A 797 -9.03 -9.91 -36.41
N GLN A 798 -9.82 -8.97 -36.96
CA GLN A 798 -11.28 -9.09 -36.97
C GLN A 798 -11.77 -10.31 -37.73
N LYS A 799 -11.06 -10.76 -38.78
CA LYS A 799 -11.43 -11.92 -39.58
C LYS A 799 -11.58 -13.20 -38.78
N TYR A 800 -10.71 -13.41 -37.80
CA TYR A 800 -10.76 -14.60 -36.95
C TYR A 800 -11.37 -14.32 -35.56
N ARG A 801 -11.42 -13.06 -35.12
CA ARG A 801 -12.03 -12.71 -33.82
C ARG A 801 -13.55 -12.61 -33.88
N ILE A 802 -14.12 -11.97 -34.90
CA ILE A 802 -15.58 -11.79 -35.04
C ILE A 802 -16.36 -13.11 -34.94
N PRO A 803 -15.97 -14.21 -35.63
CA PRO A 803 -16.69 -15.49 -35.52
C PRO A 803 -16.75 -16.08 -34.11
N VAL A 804 -15.87 -15.64 -33.20
CA VAL A 804 -15.77 -16.14 -31.83
C VAL A 804 -16.52 -15.22 -30.86
N ILE A 805 -16.29 -13.92 -30.96
CA ILE A 805 -16.85 -12.94 -30.01
C ILE A 805 -18.29 -12.52 -30.34
N TRP A 806 -18.77 -12.88 -31.54
CA TRP A 806 -20.08 -12.52 -32.03
C TRP A 806 -20.82 -13.74 -32.58
N THR A 807 -22.03 -13.97 -32.08
CA THR A 807 -22.83 -15.18 -32.40
C THR A 807 -23.94 -14.93 -33.41
N GLY A 808 -23.87 -13.82 -34.16
CA GLY A 808 -24.80 -13.50 -35.24
C GLY A 808 -24.46 -14.25 -36.53
N SER A 809 -25.35 -14.17 -37.52
CA SER A 809 -25.11 -14.80 -38.83
C SER A 809 -23.97 -14.08 -39.56
N LEU A 810 -22.92 -14.82 -39.90
CA LEU A 810 -21.78 -14.33 -40.68
C LEU A 810 -22.15 -13.91 -42.11
N ASP A 811 -23.33 -14.31 -42.60
CA ASP A 811 -23.84 -13.92 -43.92
C ASP A 811 -24.49 -12.53 -43.92
N SER A 812 -24.78 -11.98 -42.75
CA SER A 812 -25.40 -10.66 -42.60
C SER A 812 -24.49 -9.53 -43.11
N GLU A 813 -25.10 -8.42 -43.51
CA GLU A 813 -24.38 -7.26 -44.03
C GLU A 813 -23.42 -6.67 -42.99
N VAL A 814 -23.86 -6.52 -41.74
CA VAL A 814 -23.01 -6.06 -40.63
C VAL A 814 -21.82 -6.99 -40.39
N ALA A 815 -22.00 -8.30 -40.48
CA ALA A 815 -20.91 -9.25 -40.29
C ALA A 815 -19.82 -9.10 -41.35
N LYS A 816 -20.23 -8.95 -42.62
CA LYS A 816 -19.30 -8.70 -43.73
C LYS A 816 -18.52 -7.41 -43.52
N LYS A 817 -19.21 -6.33 -43.13
CA LYS A 817 -18.56 -5.05 -42.82
C LYS A 817 -17.60 -5.13 -41.64
N MET A 818 -17.94 -5.88 -40.59
CA MET A 818 -17.05 -6.12 -39.44
C MET A 818 -15.82 -6.96 -39.82
N LEU A 819 -15.98 -7.99 -40.65
CA LEU A 819 -14.88 -8.83 -41.15
C LEU A 819 -13.93 -8.06 -42.08
N GLU A 820 -14.47 -7.10 -42.83
CA GLU A 820 -13.72 -6.23 -43.74
C GLU A 820 -13.07 -5.03 -43.04
N CYS A 821 -13.37 -4.77 -41.75
CA CYS A 821 -13.00 -3.52 -41.07
C CYS A 821 -13.46 -2.27 -41.87
N SER A 822 -14.66 -2.34 -42.45
CA SER A 822 -15.15 -1.32 -43.37
C SER A 822 -15.67 -0.08 -42.63
N ASP A 823 -15.44 1.08 -43.23
CA ASP A 823 -16.01 2.37 -42.81
C ASP A 823 -17.46 2.56 -43.23
N ASP A 824 -17.96 1.69 -44.11
CA ASP A 824 -19.33 1.76 -44.60
C ASP A 824 -20.30 1.31 -43.51
N GLU A 825 -21.53 1.80 -43.60
CA GLU A 825 -22.65 1.28 -42.82
C GLU A 825 -22.89 -0.22 -43.11
N PRO A 826 -23.40 -0.98 -42.13
CA PRO A 826 -23.85 -0.51 -40.81
C PRO A 826 -22.71 -0.34 -39.79
N PHE A 827 -22.81 0.72 -38.98
CA PHE A 827 -21.95 0.96 -37.83
C PHE A 827 -22.15 -0.08 -36.73
N SER A 828 -21.05 -0.54 -36.14
CA SER A 828 -21.04 -1.45 -34.99
C SER A 828 -19.88 -1.11 -34.06
N MET A 829 -20.19 -0.97 -32.77
CA MET A 829 -19.23 -0.72 -31.70
C MET A 829 -19.57 -1.54 -30.47
N MET A 830 -18.54 -2.15 -29.87
CA MET A 830 -18.65 -2.84 -28.58
C MET A 830 -18.11 -1.94 -27.47
N VAL A 831 -18.94 -1.64 -26.48
CA VAL A 831 -18.54 -0.83 -25.32
C VAL A 831 -17.80 -1.71 -24.31
N THR A 832 -16.59 -1.30 -23.95
CA THR A 832 -15.71 -2.04 -23.03
C THR A 832 -15.54 -1.36 -21.69
N ASP A 833 -15.64 -0.04 -21.64
CA ASP A 833 -15.56 0.76 -20.42
C ASP A 833 -16.60 1.87 -20.46
N VAL A 834 -17.21 2.17 -19.32
CA VAL A 834 -18.14 3.30 -19.17
C VAL A 834 -17.71 4.10 -17.96
N ARG A 835 -17.48 5.40 -18.17
CA ARG A 835 -17.16 6.35 -17.12
C ARG A 835 -18.22 7.43 -17.10
N VAL A 836 -18.74 7.73 -15.91
CA VAL A 836 -19.72 8.80 -15.75
C VAL A 836 -18.99 10.06 -15.28
N ASP A 837 -18.90 11.06 -16.15
CA ASP A 837 -18.31 12.35 -15.85
C ASP A 837 -19.39 13.35 -15.36
N PRO A 838 -19.15 14.11 -14.28
CA PRO A 838 -20.12 15.08 -13.75
C PRO A 838 -20.50 16.21 -14.72
N TYR A 839 -19.62 16.57 -15.65
CA TYR A 839 -19.78 17.70 -16.58
C TYR A 839 -20.13 17.23 -18.00
N ALA A 840 -19.46 16.19 -18.49
CA ALA A 840 -19.63 15.65 -19.84
C ALA A 840 -20.74 14.58 -19.93
N GLY A 841 -21.16 13.99 -18.81
CA GLY A 841 -22.14 12.90 -18.78
C GLY A 841 -21.51 11.52 -18.99
N ASP A 842 -22.29 10.56 -19.46
CA ASP A 842 -21.80 9.20 -19.71
C ASP A 842 -20.82 9.18 -20.89
N ILE A 843 -19.59 8.76 -20.61
CA ILE A 843 -18.51 8.52 -21.58
C ILE A 843 -18.40 7.01 -21.76
N ALA A 844 -18.79 6.50 -22.92
CA ALA A 844 -18.58 5.10 -23.28
C ALA A 844 -17.32 4.97 -24.12
N THR A 845 -16.42 4.10 -23.71
CA THR A 845 -15.22 3.75 -24.46
C THR A 845 -15.37 2.34 -25.01
N GLY A 846 -15.01 2.14 -26.28
CA GLY A 846 -15.22 0.87 -26.93
C GLY A 846 -14.57 0.73 -28.28
N ARG A 847 -14.64 -0.48 -28.80
CA ARG A 847 -14.04 -0.87 -30.08
C ARG A 847 -15.05 -0.68 -31.22
N VAL A 848 -14.70 0.14 -32.21
CA VAL A 848 -15.48 0.25 -33.47
C VAL A 848 -15.11 -0.90 -34.39
N PHE A 849 -16.06 -1.77 -34.71
CA PHE A 849 -15.85 -2.93 -35.57
C PHE A 849 -16.20 -2.68 -37.04
N SER A 850 -17.23 -1.88 -37.32
CA SER A 850 -17.64 -1.45 -38.66
C SER A 850 -18.24 -0.05 -38.63
N GLY A 851 -18.29 0.62 -39.78
CA GLY A 851 -18.81 1.97 -39.95
C GLY A 851 -17.89 3.07 -39.42
N LYS A 852 -18.45 4.28 -39.36
CA LYS A 852 -17.82 5.45 -38.72
C LYS A 852 -18.76 6.05 -37.70
N ILE A 853 -18.24 6.42 -36.53
CA ILE A 853 -19.02 7.17 -35.54
C ILE A 853 -18.73 8.66 -35.69
N LYS A 854 -19.78 9.48 -35.71
CA LYS A 854 -19.67 10.94 -35.85
C LYS A 854 -20.58 11.66 -34.87
N ARG A 855 -20.26 12.91 -34.58
CA ARG A 855 -21.13 13.81 -33.82
C ARG A 855 -22.51 13.94 -34.49
N GLY A 856 -23.57 13.82 -33.69
CA GLY A 856 -24.97 13.91 -34.14
C GLY A 856 -25.56 12.62 -34.73
N MET A 857 -24.76 11.55 -34.83
CA MET A 857 -25.22 10.26 -35.32
C MET A 857 -26.24 9.62 -34.36
N LYS A 858 -27.31 9.05 -34.91
CA LYS A 858 -28.29 8.27 -34.14
C LYS A 858 -27.89 6.80 -34.17
N VAL A 859 -27.82 6.18 -33.00
CA VAL A 859 -27.43 4.79 -32.82
C VAL A 859 -28.38 4.08 -31.87
N LYS A 860 -28.49 2.76 -32.01
CA LYS A 860 -29.27 1.87 -31.17
C LYS A 860 -28.34 1.17 -30.17
N LEU A 861 -28.70 1.24 -28.90
CA LEU A 861 -28.20 0.37 -27.84
C LEU A 861 -29.00 -0.93 -27.93
N LEU A 862 -28.36 -2.03 -28.33
CA LEU A 862 -29.08 -3.24 -28.73
C LEU A 862 -29.62 -4.03 -27.54
N THR A 863 -28.88 -4.07 -26.44
CA THR A 863 -29.30 -4.82 -25.26
C THR A 863 -30.29 -4.02 -24.44
N SER A 864 -30.03 -2.71 -24.28
CA SER A 864 -30.97 -1.77 -23.65
C SER A 864 -32.19 -1.44 -24.52
N LYS A 865 -32.17 -1.78 -25.81
CA LYS A 865 -33.21 -1.50 -26.82
C LYS A 865 -33.63 -0.02 -26.87
N LYS A 866 -32.65 0.89 -26.86
CA LYS A 866 -32.86 2.34 -26.86
C LYS A 866 -32.15 3.01 -28.01
N GLU A 867 -32.73 4.06 -28.57
CA GLU A 867 -32.07 4.94 -29.53
C GLU A 867 -31.48 6.16 -28.84
N VAL A 868 -30.22 6.47 -29.12
CA VAL A 868 -29.48 7.60 -28.56
C VAL A 868 -28.76 8.39 -29.66
N SER A 869 -28.55 9.68 -29.42
CA SER A 869 -27.82 10.55 -30.34
C SER A 869 -26.46 10.91 -29.75
N ILE A 870 -25.40 10.71 -30.53
CA ILE A 870 -24.03 10.99 -30.10
C ILE A 870 -23.80 12.50 -30.02
N GLN A 871 -23.29 12.97 -28.88
CA GLN A 871 -23.00 14.39 -28.66
C GLN A 871 -21.58 14.76 -29.04
N LYS A 872 -20.62 13.90 -28.65
CA LYS A 872 -19.20 14.06 -28.96
C LYS A 872 -18.56 12.70 -29.22
N VAL A 873 -17.48 12.72 -29.98
CA VAL A 873 -16.64 11.58 -30.30
C VAL A 873 -15.20 12.00 -30.01
N GLY A 874 -14.39 11.11 -29.44
CA GLY A 874 -13.02 11.42 -29.06
C GLY A 874 -12.13 10.19 -28.92
N VAL A 875 -10.84 10.43 -28.78
CA VAL A 875 -9.82 9.42 -28.45
C VAL A 875 -9.07 9.86 -27.20
N PHE A 876 -8.58 8.91 -26.41
CA PHE A 876 -7.78 9.22 -25.23
C PHE A 876 -6.30 9.39 -25.59
N MET A 877 -5.76 10.58 -25.33
CA MET A 877 -4.32 10.87 -25.43
C MET A 877 -3.78 11.11 -24.02
N GLY A 878 -3.20 10.07 -23.41
CA GLY A 878 -2.93 10.07 -21.99
C GLY A 878 -4.24 10.14 -21.19
N PRO A 879 -4.37 11.03 -20.19
CA PRO A 879 -5.60 11.19 -19.40
C PRO A 879 -6.67 12.05 -20.09
N GLU A 880 -6.32 12.75 -21.17
CA GLU A 880 -7.20 13.74 -21.80
C GLU A 880 -8.02 13.12 -22.93
N LEU A 881 -9.33 13.37 -22.89
CA LEU A 881 -10.23 13.06 -24.00
C LEU A 881 -10.09 14.14 -25.08
N VAL A 882 -9.49 13.79 -26.21
CA VAL A 882 -9.35 14.68 -27.36
C VAL A 882 -10.53 14.48 -28.29
N GLU A 883 -11.34 15.52 -28.46
CA GLU A 883 -12.52 15.53 -29.33
C GLU A 883 -12.10 15.48 -30.81
N VAL A 884 -12.75 14.61 -31.59
CA VAL A 884 -12.54 14.45 -33.03
C VAL A 884 -13.88 14.42 -33.77
N GLU A 885 -13.88 14.75 -35.07
CA GLU A 885 -15.12 14.82 -35.86
C GLU A 885 -15.72 13.43 -36.14
N GLU A 886 -14.86 12.46 -36.51
CA GLU A 886 -15.25 11.10 -36.83
C GLU A 886 -14.19 10.08 -36.41
N ILE A 887 -14.61 8.88 -36.03
CA ILE A 887 -13.71 7.74 -35.77
C ILE A 887 -14.12 6.54 -36.65
N PRO A 888 -13.21 6.02 -37.50
CA PRO A 888 -13.49 4.87 -38.37
C PRO A 888 -13.29 3.52 -37.67
N ALA A 889 -13.79 2.47 -38.33
CA ALA A 889 -13.60 1.08 -37.93
C ALA A 889 -12.13 0.71 -37.67
N GLY A 890 -11.93 -0.17 -36.69
CA GLY A 890 -10.62 -0.63 -36.25
C GLY A 890 -9.94 0.25 -35.20
N ASN A 891 -10.60 1.29 -34.70
CA ASN A 891 -10.12 2.15 -33.62
C ASN A 891 -10.88 1.90 -32.30
N ILE A 892 -10.28 2.37 -31.21
CA ILE A 892 -10.97 2.54 -29.93
C ILE A 892 -11.51 3.97 -29.89
N ALA A 893 -12.81 4.10 -29.68
CA ALA A 893 -13.52 5.37 -29.65
C ALA A 893 -14.06 5.62 -28.24
N ALA A 894 -14.01 6.88 -27.81
CA ALA A 894 -14.77 7.38 -26.67
C ALA A 894 -15.92 8.24 -27.20
N ILE A 895 -17.14 7.93 -26.76
CA ILE A 895 -18.36 8.61 -27.20
C ILE A 895 -19.10 9.18 -26.00
N VAL A 896 -19.62 10.39 -26.17
CA VAL A 896 -20.35 11.12 -25.12
C VAL A 896 -21.81 11.29 -25.53
N GLY A 897 -22.71 11.16 -24.57
CA GLY A 897 -24.15 11.36 -24.77
C GLY A 897 -24.99 10.09 -24.88
N CYS A 898 -24.37 8.92 -24.67
CA CYS A 898 -25.06 7.63 -24.63
C CYS A 898 -25.66 7.40 -23.23
N LYS A 899 -26.81 8.02 -22.97
CA LYS A 899 -27.54 7.78 -21.71
C LYS A 899 -27.91 6.30 -21.59
N ASP A 900 -27.73 5.76 -20.39
CA ASP A 900 -28.05 4.37 -20.03
C ASP A 900 -27.17 3.28 -20.69
N VAL A 901 -26.04 3.65 -21.30
CA VAL A 901 -25.03 2.68 -21.80
C VAL A 901 -24.29 2.01 -20.65
N TYR A 902 -24.04 0.72 -20.71
CA TYR A 902 -23.24 -0.01 -19.72
C TYR A 902 -22.06 -0.73 -20.39
N ALA A 903 -21.04 -1.08 -19.62
CA ALA A 903 -19.91 -1.85 -20.14
C ALA A 903 -20.40 -3.27 -20.52
N GLY A 904 -20.39 -3.61 -21.81
CA GLY A 904 -21.21 -4.73 -22.33
C GLY A 904 -22.03 -4.40 -23.52
N GLU A 905 -22.44 -3.14 -23.62
CA GLU A 905 -23.44 -2.75 -24.59
C GLU A 905 -22.88 -2.82 -26.01
N THR A 906 -23.72 -3.31 -26.93
CA THR A 906 -23.45 -3.23 -28.36
C THR A 906 -24.21 -2.06 -28.94
N ILE A 907 -23.49 -1.18 -29.64
CA ILE A 907 -24.03 0.01 -30.28
C ILE A 907 -24.00 -0.20 -31.78
N SER A 908 -25.14 -0.06 -32.47
CA SER A 908 -25.21 -0.19 -33.92
C SER A 908 -26.23 0.76 -34.54
N THR A 909 -26.12 1.06 -35.83
CA THR A 909 -27.15 1.78 -36.59
C THR A 909 -28.32 0.87 -36.98
N GLU A 910 -28.08 -0.43 -37.09
CA GLU A 910 -29.08 -1.42 -37.46
C GLU A 910 -29.37 -2.41 -36.33
N GLU A 911 -30.45 -3.17 -36.48
CA GLU A 911 -30.76 -4.25 -35.55
C GLU A 911 -29.89 -5.47 -35.86
N MET A 912 -28.99 -5.79 -34.95
CA MET A 912 -28.13 -6.98 -35.04
C MET A 912 -28.17 -7.75 -33.72
N LYS A 913 -27.67 -8.98 -33.74
CA LYS A 913 -27.41 -9.70 -32.49
C LYS A 913 -26.33 -8.94 -31.71
N PRO A 914 -26.45 -8.72 -30.38
CA PRO A 914 -25.37 -8.11 -29.62
C PRO A 914 -24.14 -9.04 -29.56
N PHE A 915 -22.96 -8.47 -29.27
CA PHE A 915 -21.79 -9.25 -28.87
C PHE A 915 -22.08 -10.04 -27.59
N GLU A 916 -21.37 -11.16 -27.36
CA GLU A 916 -21.68 -12.05 -26.23
C GLU A 916 -21.65 -11.31 -24.88
N ASP A 917 -22.66 -11.58 -24.05
CA ASP A 917 -22.79 -10.98 -22.72
C ASP A 917 -21.65 -11.43 -21.78
N PHE A 918 -21.06 -10.44 -21.09
CA PHE A 918 -19.93 -10.61 -20.18
C PHE A 918 -20.25 -11.53 -18.99
N MET A 919 -21.53 -11.65 -18.63
CA MET A 919 -22.03 -12.30 -17.42
C MET A 919 -21.90 -13.84 -17.38
N SER A 920 -21.77 -14.49 -18.54
CA SER A 920 -21.87 -15.97 -18.61
C SER A 920 -20.67 -16.73 -18.06
N SER A 921 -19.53 -16.07 -17.82
CA SER A 921 -18.27 -16.76 -17.46
C SER A 921 -17.90 -16.65 -15.99
N PHE A 922 -18.51 -15.73 -15.25
CA PHE A 922 -18.15 -15.41 -13.87
C PHE A 922 -19.37 -14.86 -13.12
N GLU A 923 -20.08 -15.73 -12.40
CA GLU A 923 -21.16 -15.29 -11.52
C GLU A 923 -20.58 -14.64 -10.25
N PRO A 924 -21.22 -13.59 -9.70
CA PRO A 924 -20.84 -13.02 -8.42
C PRO A 924 -20.89 -14.09 -7.32
N VAL A 925 -19.78 -14.30 -6.62
CA VAL A 925 -19.63 -15.36 -5.60
C VAL A 925 -19.80 -14.84 -4.18
N ILE A 926 -19.66 -13.54 -3.96
CA ILE A 926 -19.75 -12.90 -2.64
C ILE A 926 -20.82 -11.83 -2.69
N THR A 927 -21.62 -11.75 -1.64
CA THR A 927 -22.70 -10.76 -1.48
C THR A 927 -22.59 -10.06 -0.13
N VAL A 928 -22.86 -8.77 -0.09
CA VAL A 928 -22.98 -7.95 1.12
C VAL A 928 -24.29 -7.16 1.12
N SER A 929 -24.90 -6.97 2.28
CA SER A 929 -25.98 -5.99 2.46
C SER A 929 -25.39 -4.60 2.63
N ILE A 930 -25.93 -3.60 1.93
CA ILE A 930 -25.50 -2.21 1.96
C ILE A 930 -26.68 -1.31 2.30
N GLU A 931 -26.57 -0.60 3.41
CA GLU A 931 -27.57 0.39 3.82
C GLU A 931 -26.94 1.73 4.11
N PRO A 932 -27.62 2.86 3.84
CA PRO A 932 -27.11 4.16 4.21
C PRO A 932 -27.26 4.34 5.73
N LYS A 933 -26.23 4.88 6.37
CA LYS A 933 -26.25 5.20 7.82
C LYS A 933 -27.35 6.20 8.17
N HIS A 934 -27.73 7.03 7.20
CA HIS A 934 -28.83 7.98 7.32
C HIS A 934 -29.92 7.67 6.27
N PRO A 935 -31.19 7.43 6.67
CA PRO A 935 -32.26 7.09 5.74
C PRO A 935 -32.52 8.12 4.62
N LYS A 936 -32.20 9.40 4.87
CA LYS A 936 -32.29 10.48 3.86
C LYS A 936 -31.39 10.26 2.64
N ASP A 937 -30.32 9.48 2.80
CA ASP A 937 -29.33 9.24 1.75
C ASP A 937 -29.68 8.00 0.91
N LEU A 938 -30.79 7.30 1.21
CA LEU A 938 -31.26 6.13 0.46
C LEU A 938 -31.47 6.39 -1.04
N PRO A 939 -32.10 7.50 -1.48
CA PRO A 939 -32.22 7.79 -2.91
C PRO A 939 -30.85 8.02 -3.57
N LYS A 940 -29.90 8.60 -2.82
CA LYS A 940 -28.54 8.86 -3.28
C LYS A 940 -27.74 7.56 -3.39
N LEU A 941 -27.95 6.61 -2.47
CA LEU A 941 -27.35 5.28 -2.47
C LEU A 941 -27.85 4.46 -3.66
N ILE A 942 -29.16 4.43 -3.91
CA ILE A 942 -29.73 3.72 -5.07
C ILE A 942 -29.14 4.28 -6.37
N LYS A 943 -28.97 5.60 -6.47
CA LYS A 943 -28.32 6.25 -7.62
C LYS A 943 -26.84 5.86 -7.74
N ALA A 944 -26.10 5.82 -6.63
CA ALA A 944 -24.69 5.43 -6.61
C ALA A 944 -24.50 3.96 -7.02
N ILE A 945 -25.29 3.05 -6.45
CA ILE A 945 -25.28 1.62 -6.80
C ILE A 945 -25.60 1.46 -8.28
N SER A 946 -26.68 2.09 -8.77
CA SER A 946 -27.05 2.03 -10.19
C SER A 946 -25.96 2.57 -11.12
N GLN A 947 -25.15 3.52 -10.67
CA GLN A 947 -24.01 4.01 -11.43
C GLN A 947 -22.86 3.00 -11.41
N LEU A 948 -22.54 2.42 -10.26
CA LEU A 948 -21.46 1.42 -10.15
C LEU A 948 -21.77 0.15 -10.94
N THR A 949 -23.01 -0.35 -10.91
CA THR A 949 -23.44 -1.51 -11.72
C THR A 949 -23.43 -1.22 -13.23
N LYS A 950 -23.42 0.06 -13.62
CA LYS A 950 -23.31 0.51 -15.02
C LYS A 950 -21.86 0.59 -15.46
N GLU A 951 -20.98 1.02 -14.56
CA GLU A 951 -19.52 1.04 -14.74
C GLU A 951 -18.95 -0.39 -14.76
N ASP A 952 -19.40 -1.28 -13.87
CA ASP A 952 -19.03 -2.71 -13.85
C ASP A 952 -20.24 -3.68 -13.86
N PRO A 953 -20.44 -4.46 -14.94
CA PRO A 953 -21.52 -5.44 -15.03
C PRO A 953 -21.39 -6.61 -14.05
N ASN A 954 -20.20 -6.93 -13.54
CA ASN A 954 -20.02 -8.04 -12.59
C ASN A 954 -20.47 -7.68 -11.17
N LEU A 955 -20.87 -6.41 -10.96
CA LEU A 955 -21.48 -5.94 -9.74
C LEU A 955 -23.01 -6.02 -9.88
N VAL A 956 -23.64 -6.92 -9.14
CA VAL A 956 -25.08 -7.14 -9.19
C VAL A 956 -25.74 -6.59 -7.94
N ALA A 957 -26.70 -5.68 -8.12
CA ALA A 957 -27.49 -5.14 -7.03
C ALA A 957 -28.89 -5.75 -7.02
N THR A 958 -29.31 -6.32 -5.89
CA THR A 958 -30.66 -6.85 -5.68
C THR A 958 -31.30 -6.25 -4.43
N LEU A 959 -32.63 -6.19 -4.38
CA LEU A 959 -33.37 -5.82 -3.19
C LEU A 959 -33.95 -7.09 -2.57
N ASN A 960 -33.59 -7.38 -1.33
CA ASN A 960 -34.23 -8.45 -0.59
C ASN A 960 -35.66 -8.02 -0.25
N LYS A 961 -36.66 -8.68 -0.83
CA LYS A 961 -38.08 -8.34 -0.65
C LYS A 961 -38.60 -8.63 0.75
N ASP A 962 -37.95 -9.56 1.47
CA ASP A 962 -38.37 -9.99 2.81
C ASP A 962 -37.82 -9.07 3.90
N THR A 963 -36.58 -8.59 3.75
CA THR A 963 -35.91 -7.70 4.73
C THR A 963 -35.92 -6.23 4.34
N GLY A 964 -36.11 -5.90 3.06
CA GLY A 964 -35.97 -4.54 2.52
C GLY A 964 -34.51 -4.09 2.33
N GLU A 965 -33.54 -4.98 2.57
CA GLU A 965 -32.11 -4.68 2.48
C GLU A 965 -31.62 -4.70 1.02
N HIS A 966 -30.71 -3.79 0.67
CA HIS A 966 -30.05 -3.80 -0.64
C HIS A 966 -28.82 -4.70 -0.59
N LEU A 967 -28.81 -5.76 -1.41
CA LEU A 967 -27.69 -6.68 -1.55
C LEU A 967 -26.83 -6.27 -2.74
N LEU A 968 -25.52 -6.21 -2.54
CA LEU A 968 -24.52 -5.99 -3.58
C LEU A 968 -23.63 -7.22 -3.69
N SER A 969 -23.64 -7.85 -4.86
CA SER A 969 -22.87 -9.06 -5.16
C SER A 969 -21.74 -8.76 -6.12
N GLY A 970 -20.57 -9.35 -5.88
CA GLY A 970 -19.38 -9.17 -6.71
C GLY A 970 -18.51 -10.43 -6.80
N MET A 971 -17.40 -10.30 -7.53
CA MET A 971 -16.47 -11.39 -7.84
C MET A 971 -15.61 -11.86 -6.67
N GLY A 972 -15.47 -11.05 -5.64
CA GLY A 972 -14.57 -11.28 -4.52
C GLY A 972 -14.67 -10.17 -3.48
N GLU A 973 -14.01 -10.36 -2.34
CA GLU A 973 -14.05 -9.40 -1.22
C GLU A 973 -13.40 -8.07 -1.64
N LEU A 974 -12.28 -8.12 -2.37
CA LEU A 974 -11.57 -6.92 -2.83
C LEU A 974 -12.43 -6.12 -3.80
N HIS A 975 -13.15 -6.81 -4.67
CA HIS A 975 -14.03 -6.18 -5.65
C HIS A 975 -15.19 -5.43 -4.98
N LEU A 976 -15.82 -6.03 -3.96
CA LEU A 976 -16.86 -5.34 -3.19
C LEU A 976 -16.31 -4.18 -2.37
N GLU A 977 -15.14 -4.34 -1.74
CA GLU A 977 -14.51 -3.31 -0.92
C GLU A 977 -14.13 -2.05 -1.73
N VAL A 978 -13.62 -2.22 -2.95
CA VAL A 978 -13.37 -1.09 -3.88
C VAL A 978 -14.66 -0.34 -4.18
N ASN A 979 -15.74 -1.05 -4.48
CA ASN A 979 -17.03 -0.42 -4.76
C ASN A 979 -17.63 0.24 -3.52
N GLU A 980 -17.48 -0.34 -2.33
CA GLU A 980 -17.85 0.31 -1.06
C GLU A 980 -17.09 1.63 -0.85
N TYR A 981 -15.78 1.63 -1.11
CA TYR A 981 -14.97 2.83 -1.01
C TYR A 981 -15.44 3.89 -2.00
N ARG A 982 -15.78 3.51 -3.24
CA ARG A 982 -16.37 4.44 -4.23
C ARG A 982 -17.67 5.05 -3.71
N ILE A 983 -18.57 4.25 -3.13
CA ILE A 983 -19.81 4.76 -2.51
C ILE A 983 -19.51 5.77 -1.40
N ARG A 984 -18.54 5.47 -0.51
CA ARG A 984 -18.19 6.37 0.60
C ARG A 984 -17.50 7.66 0.13
N ASN A 985 -16.51 7.56 -0.75
CA ASN A 985 -15.62 8.69 -1.07
C ASN A 985 -16.03 9.44 -2.36
N LYS A 986 -16.37 8.72 -3.44
CA LYS A 986 -16.80 9.35 -4.72
C LYS A 986 -18.19 9.95 -4.58
N PHE A 987 -19.11 9.25 -3.92
CA PHE A 987 -20.49 9.72 -3.75
C PHE A 987 -20.75 10.40 -2.41
N GLY A 988 -19.84 10.32 -1.43
CA GLY A 988 -20.02 10.95 -0.12
C GLY A 988 -21.20 10.38 0.65
N ILE A 989 -21.36 9.05 0.66
CA ILE A 989 -22.46 8.34 1.33
C ILE A 989 -21.88 7.42 2.40
N ASP A 990 -22.17 7.72 3.65
CA ASP A 990 -21.83 6.81 4.74
C ASP A 990 -22.73 5.58 4.69
N ILE A 991 -22.12 4.42 4.39
CA ILE A 991 -22.81 3.12 4.31
C ILE A 991 -22.41 2.17 5.43
N VAL A 992 -23.39 1.44 5.94
CA VAL A 992 -23.23 0.26 6.81
C VAL A 992 -23.28 -0.98 5.92
N VAL A 993 -22.31 -1.87 6.08
CA VAL A 993 -22.17 -3.05 5.24
C VAL A 993 -22.14 -4.29 6.13
N SER A 994 -22.86 -5.34 5.75
CA SER A 994 -22.83 -6.62 6.46
C SER A 994 -21.51 -7.34 6.23
N ASN A 995 -21.28 -8.42 6.98
CA ASN A 995 -20.19 -9.34 6.62
C ASN A 995 -20.49 -9.95 5.23
N PRO A 996 -19.45 -10.24 4.42
CA PRO A 996 -19.61 -10.92 3.15
C PRO A 996 -20.17 -12.33 3.38
N ILE A 997 -21.17 -12.68 2.59
CA ILE A 997 -21.80 -14.00 2.57
C ILE A 997 -21.47 -14.63 1.22
N VAL A 998 -21.07 -15.90 1.24
CA VAL A 998 -20.86 -16.69 0.03
C VAL A 998 -22.22 -17.03 -0.57
N VAL A 999 -22.39 -16.81 -1.87
CA VAL A 999 -23.59 -17.27 -2.60
C VAL A 999 -23.49 -18.79 -2.73
N PHE A 1000 -24.42 -19.52 -2.14
CA PHE A 1000 -24.45 -20.97 -2.23
C PHE A 1000 -25.26 -21.42 -3.45
N HIS A 1001 -25.00 -22.64 -3.91
CA HIS A 1001 -25.87 -23.32 -4.87
C HIS A 1001 -26.37 -24.62 -4.26
N GLU A 1002 -27.61 -24.99 -4.61
CA GLU A 1002 -28.21 -26.24 -4.19
C GLU A 1002 -28.01 -27.31 -5.25
N THR A 1003 -27.70 -28.53 -4.82
CA THR A 1003 -27.59 -29.67 -5.73
C THR A 1003 -28.03 -30.96 -5.04
N VAL A 1004 -28.21 -32.01 -5.83
CA VAL A 1004 -28.59 -33.33 -5.34
C VAL A 1004 -27.39 -34.27 -5.37
N CYS A 1005 -27.15 -35.04 -4.30
CA CYS A 1005 -26.01 -35.96 -4.24
C CYS A 1005 -26.30 -37.35 -4.84
N LYS A 1006 -27.57 -37.72 -4.97
CA LYS A 1006 -28.03 -39.04 -5.42
C LYS A 1006 -29.35 -38.91 -6.17
N GLU A 1007 -29.67 -39.94 -6.96
CA GLU A 1007 -30.97 -40.04 -7.60
C GLU A 1007 -32.09 -40.20 -6.56
N SER A 1008 -33.18 -39.48 -6.75
CA SER A 1008 -34.38 -39.59 -5.92
C SER A 1008 -35.25 -40.77 -6.38
N PRO A 1009 -36.09 -41.34 -5.52
CA PRO A 1009 -37.23 -42.11 -5.99
C PRO A 1009 -38.14 -41.22 -6.85
N THR A 1010 -38.99 -41.83 -7.67
CA THR A 1010 -40.05 -41.11 -8.38
C THR A 1010 -41.08 -40.61 -7.36
N VAL A 1011 -41.36 -39.31 -7.39
CA VAL A 1011 -42.27 -38.61 -6.48
C VAL A 1011 -43.52 -38.17 -7.25
N GLU A 1012 -44.70 -38.36 -6.65
CA GLU A 1012 -45.99 -37.89 -7.17
C GLU A 1012 -46.24 -36.43 -6.71
N ALA A 1013 -46.25 -35.49 -7.65
CA ALA A 1013 -46.67 -34.12 -7.44
C ALA A 1013 -48.13 -33.95 -7.89
N LYS A 1014 -48.96 -33.28 -7.09
CA LYS A 1014 -50.40 -33.06 -7.36
C LYS A 1014 -50.69 -31.58 -7.45
N THR A 1015 -51.52 -31.17 -8.39
CA THR A 1015 -52.06 -29.80 -8.40
C THR A 1015 -53.01 -29.59 -7.21
N PRO A 1016 -53.23 -28.34 -6.74
CA PRO A 1016 -54.12 -28.06 -5.62
C PRO A 1016 -55.55 -28.58 -5.81
N ASN A 1017 -56.06 -28.57 -7.04
CA ASN A 1017 -57.37 -29.14 -7.41
C ASN A 1017 -57.36 -30.68 -7.55
N LYS A 1018 -56.20 -31.33 -7.38
CA LYS A 1018 -55.97 -32.79 -7.48
C LYS A 1018 -56.30 -33.42 -8.83
N HIS A 1019 -56.57 -32.65 -9.88
CA HIS A 1019 -56.89 -33.17 -11.21
C HIS A 1019 -55.65 -33.60 -11.99
N ASN A 1020 -54.53 -32.90 -11.83
CA ASN A 1020 -53.29 -33.22 -12.53
C ASN A 1020 -52.28 -33.82 -11.55
N LYS A 1021 -51.56 -34.83 -12.04
CA LYS A 1021 -50.51 -35.54 -11.32
C LYS A 1021 -49.29 -35.60 -12.20
N PHE A 1022 -48.11 -35.40 -11.61
CA PHE A 1022 -46.82 -35.51 -12.28
C PHE A 1022 -45.92 -36.44 -11.48
N PHE A 1023 -45.27 -37.38 -12.14
CA PHE A 1023 -44.32 -38.29 -11.53
C PHE A 1023 -42.90 -37.89 -11.93
N ILE A 1024 -42.14 -37.34 -10.97
CA ILE A 1024 -40.85 -36.70 -11.23
C ILE A 1024 -39.74 -37.38 -10.42
N SER A 1025 -38.56 -37.57 -11.00
CA SER A 1025 -37.34 -37.85 -10.25
C SER A 1025 -36.25 -36.83 -10.57
N VAL A 1026 -35.28 -36.70 -9.65
CA VAL A 1026 -34.11 -35.83 -9.82
C VAL A 1026 -32.84 -36.62 -9.60
N LYS A 1027 -31.77 -36.32 -10.35
CA LYS A 1027 -30.44 -36.93 -10.16
C LYS A 1027 -29.32 -35.95 -10.51
N PRO A 1028 -28.11 -36.12 -9.94
CA PRO A 1028 -26.97 -35.28 -10.30
C PRO A 1028 -26.50 -35.54 -11.73
N ILE A 1029 -26.08 -34.48 -12.41
CA ILE A 1029 -25.35 -34.59 -13.67
C ILE A 1029 -23.91 -35.05 -13.35
N PRO A 1030 -23.37 -36.09 -14.03
CA PRO A 1030 -21.98 -36.52 -13.86
C PRO A 1030 -21.00 -35.37 -14.12
N LYS A 1031 -19.94 -35.25 -13.30
CA LYS A 1031 -19.00 -34.12 -13.33
C LYS A 1031 -18.38 -33.85 -14.71
N GLU A 1032 -18.05 -34.90 -15.44
CA GLU A 1032 -17.46 -34.80 -16.79
C GLU A 1032 -18.43 -34.18 -17.80
N ILE A 1033 -19.71 -34.56 -17.71
CA ILE A 1033 -20.79 -34.03 -18.56
C ILE A 1033 -21.11 -32.59 -18.13
N LEU A 1034 -21.17 -32.33 -16.82
CA LEU A 1034 -21.45 -31.00 -16.28
C LEU A 1034 -20.38 -29.98 -16.70
N GLN A 1035 -19.09 -30.35 -16.65
CA GLN A 1035 -18.02 -29.45 -17.07
C GLN A 1035 -18.13 -29.09 -18.55
N LYS A 1036 -18.39 -30.08 -19.42
CA LYS A 1036 -18.63 -29.85 -20.85
C LYS A 1036 -19.90 -29.04 -21.10
N LEU A 1037 -20.95 -29.23 -20.31
CA LEU A 1037 -22.18 -28.46 -20.40
C LEU A 1037 -21.92 -26.98 -20.10
N ILE A 1038 -21.18 -26.68 -19.02
CA ILE A 1038 -20.75 -25.31 -18.66
C ILE A 1038 -19.93 -24.70 -19.79
N GLU A 1039 -18.96 -25.44 -20.33
CA GLU A 1039 -18.10 -24.97 -21.43
C GLU A 1039 -18.89 -24.72 -22.73
N SER A 1040 -19.93 -25.51 -22.99
CA SER A 1040 -20.77 -25.41 -24.19
C SER A 1040 -21.77 -24.25 -24.17
N LYS A 1041 -22.02 -23.65 -23.00
CA LYS A 1041 -22.98 -22.55 -22.78
C LYS A 1041 -24.38 -22.78 -23.37
N ILE A 1042 -24.85 -24.04 -23.43
CA ILE A 1042 -26.20 -24.34 -23.92
C ILE A 1042 -27.22 -23.88 -22.86
N GLU A 1043 -28.15 -23.01 -23.25
CA GLU A 1043 -29.18 -22.48 -22.36
C GLU A 1043 -30.51 -22.33 -23.12
N GLY A 1044 -31.62 -22.53 -22.41
CA GLY A 1044 -32.97 -22.31 -22.92
C GLY A 1044 -33.67 -23.57 -23.43
N LYS A 1045 -34.75 -23.37 -24.18
CA LYS A 1045 -35.65 -24.44 -24.63
C LYS A 1045 -35.05 -25.22 -25.80
N ILE A 1046 -35.17 -26.54 -25.75
CA ILE A 1046 -34.69 -27.43 -26.81
C ILE A 1046 -35.89 -27.97 -27.58
N ARG A 1047 -35.92 -27.71 -28.88
CA ARG A 1047 -36.98 -28.24 -29.76
C ARG A 1047 -36.51 -29.55 -30.37
N PRO A 1048 -37.38 -30.57 -30.48
CA PRO A 1048 -37.01 -31.87 -31.07
C PRO A 1048 -36.50 -31.81 -32.53
N LYS A 1049 -36.72 -30.69 -33.23
CA LYS A 1049 -36.28 -30.46 -34.61
C LYS A 1049 -34.89 -29.80 -34.70
N ASP A 1050 -34.35 -29.28 -33.59
CA ASP A 1050 -33.04 -28.60 -33.56
C ASP A 1050 -31.91 -29.64 -33.51
N LYS A 1051 -31.68 -30.33 -34.64
CA LYS A 1051 -30.70 -31.43 -34.77
C LYS A 1051 -29.30 -31.03 -34.32
N GLU A 1052 -28.86 -29.81 -34.63
CA GLU A 1052 -27.53 -29.30 -34.26
C GLU A 1052 -27.36 -29.23 -32.73
N LEU A 1053 -28.40 -28.82 -32.01
CA LEU A 1053 -28.35 -28.69 -30.56
C LEU A 1053 -28.42 -30.07 -29.87
N ILE A 1054 -29.17 -31.00 -30.47
CA ILE A 1054 -29.23 -32.41 -30.03
C ILE A 1054 -27.87 -33.09 -30.24
N ASP A 1055 -27.23 -32.89 -31.39
CA ASP A 1055 -25.92 -33.48 -31.68
C ASP A 1055 -24.84 -32.91 -30.74
N LYS A 1056 -24.88 -31.61 -30.41
CA LYS A 1056 -24.02 -31.00 -29.37
C LYS A 1056 -24.23 -31.61 -27.98
N LEU A 1057 -25.47 -31.87 -27.57
CA LEU A 1057 -25.75 -32.54 -26.30
C LEU A 1057 -25.20 -33.97 -26.25
N VAL A 1058 -25.20 -34.68 -27.38
CA VAL A 1058 -24.58 -35.99 -27.51
C VAL A 1058 -23.06 -35.91 -27.39
N GLU A 1059 -22.43 -34.90 -28.01
CA GLU A 1059 -20.98 -34.64 -27.88
C GLU A 1059 -20.56 -34.31 -26.44
N ILE A 1060 -21.42 -33.60 -25.70
CA ILE A 1060 -21.24 -33.30 -24.27
C ILE A 1060 -21.29 -34.58 -23.41
N GLY A 1061 -22.02 -35.61 -23.86
CA GLY A 1061 -22.05 -36.93 -23.24
C GLY A 1061 -23.44 -37.40 -22.81
N PHE A 1062 -24.52 -36.72 -23.21
CA PHE A 1062 -25.88 -37.23 -23.03
C PHE A 1062 -26.17 -38.36 -24.03
N ASP A 1063 -26.93 -39.38 -23.60
CA ASP A 1063 -27.43 -40.41 -24.53
C ASP A 1063 -28.31 -39.75 -25.61
N ARG A 1064 -28.21 -40.22 -26.86
CA ARG A 1064 -28.97 -39.68 -27.99
C ARG A 1064 -30.48 -39.70 -27.78
N ASP A 1065 -31.01 -40.68 -27.06
CA ASP A 1065 -32.43 -40.76 -26.77
C ASP A 1065 -32.85 -39.78 -25.66
N ASP A 1066 -32.01 -39.57 -24.65
CA ASP A 1066 -32.24 -38.57 -23.61
C ASP A 1066 -32.06 -37.15 -24.18
N ALA A 1067 -31.06 -36.92 -25.03
CA ALA A 1067 -30.79 -35.62 -25.67
C ALA A 1067 -31.96 -35.10 -26.51
N LYS A 1068 -32.66 -35.99 -27.24
CA LYS A 1068 -33.89 -35.64 -27.99
C LYS A 1068 -35.07 -35.27 -27.10
N ARG A 1069 -35.03 -35.72 -25.85
CA ARG A 1069 -36.11 -35.60 -24.85
C ARG A 1069 -35.84 -34.48 -23.84
N ILE A 1070 -34.69 -33.81 -23.91
CA ILE A 1070 -34.44 -32.60 -23.14
C ILE A 1070 -35.40 -31.51 -23.65
N TRP A 1071 -36.16 -30.92 -22.73
CA TRP A 1071 -37.08 -29.82 -23.02
C TRP A 1071 -36.45 -28.46 -22.75
N CYS A 1072 -35.61 -28.34 -21.73
CA CYS A 1072 -34.99 -27.08 -21.33
C CYS A 1072 -33.67 -27.33 -20.61
N VAL A 1073 -32.69 -26.47 -20.86
CA VAL A 1073 -31.51 -26.26 -20.01
C VAL A 1073 -31.67 -24.91 -19.34
N HIS A 1074 -31.47 -24.84 -18.02
CA HIS A 1074 -31.56 -23.60 -17.24
C HIS A 1074 -30.57 -23.61 -16.07
N ASN A 1075 -29.69 -22.62 -15.96
CA ASN A 1075 -28.66 -22.54 -14.92
C ASN A 1075 -27.80 -23.83 -14.79
N ASN A 1076 -27.45 -24.46 -15.91
CA ASN A 1076 -26.74 -25.76 -15.95
C ASN A 1076 -27.52 -26.95 -15.35
N ASN A 1077 -28.84 -26.84 -15.27
CA ASN A 1077 -29.77 -27.92 -14.94
C ASN A 1077 -30.55 -28.33 -16.19
N VAL A 1078 -31.02 -29.57 -16.24
CA VAL A 1078 -31.65 -30.14 -17.44
C VAL A 1078 -33.01 -30.75 -17.10
N LEU A 1079 -34.05 -30.40 -17.87
CA LEU A 1079 -35.37 -31.01 -17.80
C LEU A 1079 -35.58 -32.01 -18.94
N ILE A 1080 -35.94 -33.26 -18.61
CA ILE A 1080 -36.08 -34.38 -19.56
C ILE A 1080 -37.46 -35.02 -19.44
N ASP A 1081 -38.07 -35.27 -20.60
CA ASP A 1081 -39.37 -35.95 -20.72
C ASP A 1081 -39.22 -37.43 -21.11
N LYS A 1082 -39.52 -38.32 -20.15
CA LYS A 1082 -39.57 -39.77 -20.36
C LYS A 1082 -41.00 -40.33 -20.47
N THR A 1083 -42.03 -39.48 -20.53
CA THR A 1083 -43.42 -39.91 -20.68
C THR A 1083 -43.68 -40.62 -22.01
N ARG A 1084 -44.77 -41.40 -22.06
CA ARG A 1084 -45.23 -42.10 -23.28
C ARG A 1084 -46.75 -42.04 -23.40
N GLY A 1085 -47.26 -41.48 -24.49
CA GLY A 1085 -48.69 -41.59 -24.86
C GLY A 1085 -49.64 -40.58 -24.21
N ILE A 1086 -49.14 -39.50 -23.58
CA ILE A 1086 -49.97 -38.49 -22.90
C ILE A 1086 -50.23 -37.31 -23.85
N ILE A 1087 -51.40 -37.27 -24.48
CA ILE A 1087 -51.75 -36.27 -25.51
C ILE A 1087 -51.86 -34.85 -24.91
N ALA A 1088 -52.48 -34.71 -23.75
CA ALA A 1088 -52.69 -33.42 -23.09
C ALA A 1088 -51.41 -32.79 -22.50
N LEU A 1089 -50.31 -33.54 -22.43
CA LEU A 1089 -49.04 -33.06 -21.84
C LEU A 1089 -48.45 -31.88 -22.63
N PHE A 1090 -48.64 -31.85 -23.95
CA PHE A 1090 -48.13 -30.77 -24.80
C PHE A 1090 -48.84 -29.43 -24.56
N GLU A 1091 -50.08 -29.44 -24.07
CA GLU A 1091 -50.82 -28.21 -23.74
C GLU A 1091 -50.27 -27.52 -22.49
N VAL A 1092 -49.71 -28.31 -21.56
CA VAL A 1092 -49.15 -27.81 -20.29
C VAL A 1092 -47.62 -27.74 -20.28
N LYS A 1093 -46.95 -28.17 -21.36
CA LYS A 1093 -45.48 -28.22 -21.47
C LYS A 1093 -44.81 -26.90 -21.09
N GLU A 1094 -45.35 -25.79 -21.56
CA GLU A 1094 -44.83 -24.44 -21.28
C GLU A 1094 -44.88 -24.12 -19.78
N MET A 1095 -45.99 -24.44 -19.12
CA MET A 1095 -46.14 -24.26 -17.68
C MET A 1095 -45.17 -25.14 -16.87
N ILE A 1096 -44.88 -26.37 -17.36
CA ILE A 1096 -43.91 -27.27 -16.71
C ILE A 1096 -42.49 -26.69 -16.83
N ILE A 1097 -42.12 -26.13 -17.98
CA ILE A 1097 -40.81 -25.49 -18.17
C ILE A 1097 -40.67 -24.27 -17.26
N ASP A 1098 -41.70 -23.44 -17.14
CA ASP A 1098 -41.67 -22.27 -16.26
C ASP A 1098 -41.59 -22.67 -14.78
N ALA A 1099 -42.32 -23.73 -14.39
CA ALA A 1099 -42.23 -24.30 -13.05
C ALA A 1099 -40.83 -24.87 -12.75
N PHE A 1100 -40.21 -25.55 -13.74
CA PHE A 1100 -38.84 -26.02 -13.64
C PHE A 1100 -37.85 -24.87 -13.43
N LYS A 1101 -37.93 -23.80 -14.24
CA LYS A 1101 -37.06 -22.63 -14.09
C LYS A 1101 -37.20 -22.00 -12.71
N SER A 1102 -38.44 -21.78 -12.26
CA SER A 1102 -38.71 -21.25 -10.93
C SER A 1102 -38.14 -22.13 -9.82
N ALA A 1103 -38.25 -23.46 -9.94
CA ALA A 1103 -37.68 -24.40 -8.96
C ALA A 1103 -36.15 -24.44 -8.99
N MET A 1104 -35.52 -24.13 -10.14
CA MET A 1104 -34.07 -24.05 -10.26
C MET A 1104 -33.52 -22.69 -9.83
N ASP A 1105 -34.32 -21.62 -9.87
CA ASP A 1105 -33.93 -20.29 -9.38
C ASP A 1105 -34.02 -20.19 -7.86
N GLU A 1106 -35.01 -20.86 -7.23
CA GLU A 1106 -35.20 -20.90 -5.78
C GLU A 1106 -35.24 -22.35 -5.25
N GLY A 1107 -34.08 -22.85 -4.80
CA GLY A 1107 -33.95 -24.20 -4.26
C GLY A 1107 -34.68 -24.43 -2.93
N PRO A 1108 -35.03 -25.69 -2.60
CA PRO A 1108 -35.88 -25.98 -1.45
C PRO A 1108 -35.18 -25.91 -0.08
N LEU A 1109 -33.85 -25.90 0.02
CA LEU A 1109 -33.13 -25.89 1.30
C LEU A 1109 -33.01 -24.48 1.88
N ALA A 1110 -32.62 -23.52 1.04
CA ALA A 1110 -32.26 -22.17 1.43
C ALA A 1110 -32.75 -21.09 0.45
N LYS A 1111 -33.55 -21.46 -0.58
CA LYS A 1111 -33.94 -20.58 -1.70
C LYS A 1111 -32.75 -20.10 -2.54
N GLU A 1112 -31.68 -20.89 -2.56
CA GLU A 1112 -30.50 -20.62 -3.38
C GLU A 1112 -30.63 -21.31 -4.75
N LYS A 1113 -29.93 -20.81 -5.78
CA LYS A 1113 -30.03 -21.37 -7.13
C LYS A 1113 -29.59 -22.83 -7.17
N CYS A 1114 -30.36 -23.67 -7.86
CA CYS A 1114 -29.99 -25.06 -8.11
C CYS A 1114 -28.90 -25.16 -9.20
N PHE A 1115 -28.01 -26.15 -9.08
CA PHE A 1115 -26.90 -26.35 -10.01
C PHE A 1115 -26.62 -27.84 -10.28
N GLY A 1116 -26.45 -28.20 -11.56
CA GLY A 1116 -26.04 -29.54 -11.98
C GLY A 1116 -27.08 -30.64 -11.75
N ILE A 1117 -28.38 -30.32 -11.82
CA ILE A 1117 -29.49 -31.25 -11.57
C ILE A 1117 -30.14 -31.68 -12.89
N GLN A 1118 -30.40 -32.98 -13.02
CA GLN A 1118 -31.24 -33.56 -14.07
C GLN A 1118 -32.62 -33.87 -13.49
N VAL A 1119 -33.65 -33.17 -13.96
CA VAL A 1119 -35.05 -33.36 -13.61
C VAL A 1119 -35.72 -34.20 -14.68
N ILE A 1120 -36.34 -35.33 -14.29
CA ILE A 1120 -36.91 -36.31 -15.19
C ILE A 1120 -38.40 -36.45 -14.92
N LEU A 1121 -39.22 -36.15 -15.92
CA LEU A 1121 -40.66 -36.38 -15.91
C LEU A 1121 -40.96 -37.79 -16.46
N HIS A 1122 -41.56 -38.66 -15.63
CA HIS A 1122 -41.83 -40.07 -15.98
C HIS A 1122 -43.25 -40.31 -16.47
N ASP A 1123 -44.23 -39.64 -15.86
CA ASP A 1123 -45.67 -39.79 -16.15
C ASP A 1123 -46.44 -38.51 -15.77
#